data_AF-A0A962PA92-F1
#
_entry.id   AF-A0A962PA92-F1
#
_cell.length_a   1.000
_cell.length_b   1.000
_cell.length_c   1.000
_cell.angle_alpha   90.00
_cell.angle_beta   90.00
_cell.angle_gamma   90.00
#
_symmetry.space_group_name_H-M   'P 1'
#
loop_
_entity.id
_entity.type
_entity.pdbx_description
1 polymer ?
#
loop_
_entity_poly.entity_id
_entity_poly.type
_entity_poly.pdbx_seq_one_letter_code
_entity_poly.pdbx_strand_id
1 'polypeptide(L)'
;MTNVLILPHPGTAAEEEGLVEEIVVISQSLEDTIPQDLARYGNRLEIVTAEQIQQSGFIDVSQTLQMLVPGLHVAPKNGPFDYFDASLQGSRSQEILWLIDGVRITNRLYNGTSPLDTVPVHMIERIEVLKGGQGIFYGTQSVGGVVNIVTKNFSEQSDGAVGSGVNSNDGYNLNGYYRTAFGQHQIVLFGSRDDADGYQPYRNEDIQPSSTDRERSYRVDTAGFKYAWNFSPASRLSLQYQFTDNELDFARPYLNNKTVNAREEEILSFKYDLQVNDSLDLFLKAYRHNWDTEYTRIYNELDESGNLTGNTVVINDRSYWGYEDYGFNAMARLDLGVGIETLFGFDQQNFSGQDDVWRIGDQEEEVNAPFFQIRTTDELLPDTHLALGVRNNRASSSEDSTVWNLTGRYELNDYLYLQGNVGTSFRLPDAEALFLNEYYDLDNDGVPDGGWFSIGNPDLEPEESRNLNLAIGGSLQRMQFELTYFARDITNYIESYVPVEIAGVEGESFANTSDEVEMRGFELIASVALGDDWSFHFSHTDTDARLNGSGPQLTGIPERESKLRLDYRPSGRSFGVSLSSNLVGRINARRGSKRGDYAVSDLSAFFNLGDNQQHRISLRLENLTDEEYATRIDRGTLDSTGASYLFENLGMSRTLHVSYTYQF
;
A
#
# COMPACT_ATOMS: atom_id res chain seq x y z
N MET A 1 -20.63 -14.33 -27.32
CA MET A 1 -21.69 -14.14 -26.31
C MET A 1 -21.82 -15.47 -25.58
N THR A 2 -20.92 -15.69 -24.62
CA THR A 2 -20.92 -16.87 -23.77
C THR A 2 -20.78 -16.28 -22.37
N ASN A 3 -21.90 -16.27 -21.66
CA ASN A 3 -21.99 -15.75 -20.29
C ASN A 3 -21.16 -16.68 -19.40
N VAL A 4 -20.19 -16.13 -18.68
CA VAL A 4 -19.65 -16.81 -17.50
C VAL A 4 -20.74 -16.71 -16.44
N LEU A 5 -21.31 -17.87 -16.17
CA LEU A 5 -22.45 -18.10 -15.30
C LEU A 5 -21.88 -18.64 -13.98
N ILE A 6 -21.87 -17.85 -12.91
CA ILE A 6 -21.79 -18.41 -11.57
C ILE A 6 -23.24 -18.71 -11.17
N LEU A 7 -23.57 -20.00 -11.09
CA LEU A 7 -24.94 -20.48 -10.90
C LEU A 7 -25.52 -20.02 -9.55
N PRO A 8 -26.77 -19.51 -9.50
CA PRO A 8 -27.54 -19.42 -8.27
C PRO A 8 -28.10 -20.81 -7.93
N HIS A 9 -28.09 -21.18 -6.64
CA HIS A 9 -28.87 -22.32 -6.18
C HIS A 9 -30.34 -21.90 -5.97
N PRO A 10 -31.34 -22.72 -6.38
CA PRO A 10 -32.74 -22.30 -6.40
C PRO A 10 -33.40 -22.52 -5.03
N GLY A 11 -33.79 -21.44 -4.35
CA GLY A 11 -34.59 -21.55 -3.14
C GLY A 11 -34.95 -20.21 -2.52
N THR A 12 -36.17 -19.74 -2.78
CA THR A 12 -36.84 -18.54 -2.23
C THR A 12 -36.22 -17.17 -2.56
N ALA A 13 -36.75 -16.58 -3.63
CA ALA A 13 -36.62 -15.17 -3.95
C ALA A 13 -37.26 -14.28 -2.85
N ALA A 14 -36.42 -13.55 -2.13
CA ALA A 14 -36.69 -12.23 -1.54
C ALA A 14 -35.35 -11.63 -1.07
N GLU A 15 -34.86 -10.63 -1.82
CA GLU A 15 -33.90 -9.59 -1.41
C GLU A 15 -32.76 -10.01 -0.45
N GLU A 16 -31.65 -10.52 -1.02
CA GLU A 16 -30.32 -10.61 -0.37
C GLU A 16 -29.33 -9.64 -1.05
N GLU A 17 -29.71 -8.37 -1.23
CA GLU A 17 -28.85 -7.34 -1.87
C GLU A 17 -27.93 -6.59 -0.88
N GLY A 18 -27.73 -7.10 0.35
CA GLY A 18 -27.13 -6.31 1.43
C GLY A 18 -25.69 -6.62 1.85
N LEU A 19 -25.04 -7.68 1.36
CA LEU A 19 -23.77 -8.15 1.97
C LEU A 19 -22.67 -8.57 0.99
N VAL A 20 -22.91 -8.55 -0.32
CA VAL A 20 -21.85 -8.70 -1.32
C VAL A 20 -22.16 -7.68 -2.41
N GLU A 21 -21.39 -6.60 -2.47
CA GLU A 21 -21.28 -5.87 -3.74
C GLU A 21 -20.68 -6.86 -4.73
N GLU A 22 -21.49 -7.33 -5.68
CA GLU A 22 -21.00 -8.08 -6.82
C GLU A 22 -20.06 -7.12 -7.59
N ILE A 23 -18.76 -7.26 -7.37
CA ILE A 23 -17.77 -6.59 -8.19
C ILE A 23 -17.79 -7.32 -9.53
N VAL A 24 -18.66 -6.86 -10.40
CA VAL A 24 -18.64 -7.25 -11.81
C VAL A 24 -17.35 -6.69 -12.38
N VAL A 25 -16.30 -7.52 -12.39
CA VAL A 25 -15.09 -7.21 -13.15
C VAL A 25 -15.50 -7.28 -14.63
N ILE A 26 -15.78 -6.12 -15.22
CA ILE A 26 -16.13 -6.00 -16.65
C ILE A 26 -14.93 -6.42 -17.54
N SER A 27 -13.73 -6.55 -16.96
CA SER A 27 -12.51 -7.01 -17.63
C SER A 27 -12.37 -8.53 -17.60
N GLN A 28 -12.18 -9.13 -18.76
CA GLN A 28 -11.89 -10.56 -18.93
C GLN A 28 -10.38 -10.86 -18.95
N SER A 29 -9.50 -9.90 -18.63
CA SER A 29 -8.06 -10.14 -18.68
C SER A 29 -7.59 -11.02 -17.52
N LEU A 30 -6.65 -11.92 -17.80
CA LEU A 30 -6.12 -12.87 -16.83
C LEU A 30 -5.54 -12.16 -15.59
N GLU A 31 -4.75 -11.09 -15.76
CA GLU A 31 -4.16 -10.30 -14.67
C GLU A 31 -5.24 -9.73 -13.74
N ASP A 32 -6.25 -9.07 -14.29
CA ASP A 32 -7.30 -8.40 -13.50
C ASP A 32 -8.15 -9.39 -12.67
N THR A 33 -8.15 -10.68 -13.01
CA THR A 33 -8.88 -11.73 -12.29
C THR A 33 -8.01 -12.57 -11.37
N ILE A 34 -6.67 -12.46 -11.41
CA ILE A 34 -5.77 -13.26 -10.57
C ILE A 34 -6.12 -13.14 -9.08
N PRO A 35 -6.32 -11.95 -8.48
CA PRO A 35 -6.65 -11.86 -7.06
C PRO A 35 -7.93 -12.63 -6.69
N GLN A 36 -8.99 -12.48 -7.48
CA GLN A 36 -10.29 -13.13 -7.27
C GLN A 36 -10.18 -14.64 -7.47
N ASP A 37 -9.42 -15.08 -8.47
CA ASP A 37 -9.08 -16.48 -8.69
C ASP A 37 -8.37 -17.06 -7.48
N LEU A 38 -7.31 -16.40 -6.98
CA LEU A 38 -6.56 -16.84 -5.80
C LEU A 38 -7.45 -16.98 -4.57
N ALA A 39 -8.49 -16.15 -4.44
CA ALA A 39 -9.46 -16.24 -3.36
C ALA A 39 -10.28 -17.55 -3.41
N ARG A 40 -10.65 -18.01 -4.60
CA ARG A 40 -11.31 -19.32 -4.78
C ARG A 40 -10.42 -20.46 -4.30
N TYR A 41 -9.10 -20.32 -4.40
CA TYR A 41 -8.11 -21.30 -3.97
C TYR A 41 -7.59 -21.09 -2.53
N GLY A 42 -8.31 -20.31 -1.72
CA GLY A 42 -8.07 -20.22 -0.28
C GLY A 42 -7.10 -19.12 0.18
N ASN A 43 -6.70 -18.22 -0.72
CA ASN A 43 -6.03 -16.98 -0.31
C ASN A 43 -7.08 -15.99 0.21
N ARG A 44 -6.76 -15.23 1.26
CA ARG A 44 -7.69 -14.20 1.72
C ARG A 44 -7.50 -12.92 0.91
N LEU A 45 -8.49 -12.61 0.07
CA LEU A 45 -8.61 -11.34 -0.64
C LEU A 45 -9.62 -10.44 0.08
N GLU A 46 -9.20 -9.24 0.45
CA GLU A 46 -10.08 -8.14 0.83
C GLU A 46 -10.21 -7.16 -0.33
N ILE A 47 -11.41 -6.61 -0.54
CA ILE A 47 -11.63 -5.57 -1.55
C ILE A 47 -12.34 -4.37 -0.92
N VAL A 48 -11.73 -3.20 -1.08
CA VAL A 48 -12.35 -1.91 -0.75
C VAL A 48 -12.83 -1.26 -2.05
N THR A 49 -14.12 -0.98 -2.18
CA THR A 49 -14.73 -0.53 -3.45
C THR A 49 -14.74 1.00 -3.59
N ALA A 50 -14.79 1.50 -4.83
CA ALA A 50 -14.94 2.93 -5.10
C ALA A 50 -16.16 3.56 -4.39
N GLU A 51 -17.23 2.81 -4.22
CA GLU A 51 -18.41 3.27 -3.49
C GLU A 51 -18.10 3.53 -2.01
N GLN A 52 -17.48 2.56 -1.33
CA GLN A 52 -17.06 2.71 0.06
C GLN A 52 -16.10 3.90 0.25
N ILE A 53 -15.16 4.08 -0.67
CA ILE A 53 -14.19 5.20 -0.66
C ILE A 53 -14.93 6.55 -0.80
N GLN A 54 -15.76 6.70 -1.84
CA GLN A 54 -16.46 7.95 -2.11
C GLN A 54 -17.45 8.34 -1.00
N GLN A 55 -18.13 7.35 -0.41
CA GLN A 55 -19.08 7.58 0.68
C GLN A 55 -18.39 8.03 1.97
N SER A 56 -17.14 7.62 2.16
CA SER A 56 -16.36 8.01 3.33
C SER A 56 -15.77 9.41 3.21
N GLY A 57 -15.62 9.94 1.98
CA GLY A 57 -15.05 11.27 1.74
C GLY A 57 -13.56 11.37 2.09
N PHE A 58 -12.80 10.29 1.89
CA PHE A 58 -11.34 10.32 2.04
C PHE A 58 -10.71 11.18 0.95
N ILE A 59 -9.62 11.87 1.32
CA ILE A 59 -8.91 12.80 0.43
C ILE A 59 -7.64 12.18 -0.15
N ASP A 60 -7.10 11.15 0.50
CA ASP A 60 -5.92 10.44 0.04
C ASP A 60 -6.02 8.92 0.29
N VAL A 61 -5.08 8.18 -0.32
CA VAL A 61 -5.04 6.71 -0.27
C VAL A 61 -4.74 6.18 1.14
N SER A 62 -3.91 6.87 1.91
CA SER A 62 -3.49 6.44 3.25
C SER A 62 -4.66 6.35 4.22
N GLN A 63 -5.55 7.33 4.19
CA GLN A 63 -6.76 7.33 5.03
C GLN A 63 -7.71 6.19 4.64
N THR A 64 -7.85 5.94 3.34
CA THR A 64 -8.66 4.84 2.83
C THR A 64 -8.15 3.51 3.37
N LEU A 65 -6.85 3.27 3.27
CA LEU A 65 -6.21 2.05 3.77
C LEU A 65 -6.32 1.93 5.30
N GLN A 66 -6.01 3.03 6.00
CA GLN A 66 -6.03 3.11 7.46
C GLN A 66 -7.42 2.81 8.02
N MET A 67 -8.48 3.32 7.41
CA MET A 67 -9.84 3.21 7.96
C MET A 67 -10.62 2.01 7.44
N LEU A 68 -10.40 1.57 6.20
CA LEU A 68 -11.27 0.57 5.56
C LEU A 68 -10.69 -0.83 5.47
N VAL A 69 -9.37 -0.99 5.38
CA VAL A 69 -8.77 -2.31 5.15
C VAL A 69 -8.60 -3.06 6.48
N PRO A 70 -9.31 -4.16 6.73
CA PRO A 70 -9.14 -4.98 7.93
C PRO A 70 -7.71 -5.51 8.07
N GLY A 71 -7.14 -5.40 9.28
CA GLY A 71 -5.83 -5.96 9.64
C GLY A 71 -4.61 -5.37 8.94
N LEU A 72 -4.79 -4.30 8.17
CA LEU A 72 -3.72 -3.46 7.67
C LEU A 72 -3.59 -2.23 8.58
N HIS A 73 -2.54 -2.18 9.38
CA HIS A 73 -2.14 -0.97 10.07
C HIS A 73 -1.46 -0.02 9.08
N VAL A 74 -1.84 1.25 9.06
CA VAL A 74 -1.15 2.32 8.33
C VAL A 74 -1.07 3.54 9.24
N ALA A 75 0.12 4.10 9.40
CA ALA A 75 0.36 5.30 10.20
C ALA A 75 1.21 6.30 9.39
N PRO A 76 0.58 7.24 8.66
CA PRO A 76 1.30 8.33 8.00
C PRO A 76 2.07 9.18 9.02
N LYS A 77 3.30 9.55 8.68
CA LYS A 77 4.21 10.25 9.57
C LYS A 77 3.63 11.60 10.01
N ASN A 78 3.20 12.45 9.07
CA ASN A 78 2.63 13.77 9.37
C ASN A 78 1.36 14.05 8.55
N GLY A 79 0.50 13.04 8.34
CA GLY A 79 -0.74 13.19 7.58
C GLY A 79 -0.62 12.87 6.09
N PRO A 80 -1.52 13.42 5.23
CA PRO A 80 -1.66 13.06 3.82
C PRO A 80 -0.35 13.14 3.04
N PHE A 81 -0.14 12.17 2.15
CA PHE A 81 0.99 12.11 1.21
C PHE A 81 2.39 12.02 1.85
N ASP A 82 2.51 11.85 3.18
CA ASP A 82 3.80 11.60 3.84
C ASP A 82 4.17 10.11 3.78
N TYR A 83 5.41 9.80 4.18
CA TYR A 83 5.86 8.44 4.46
C TYR A 83 5.04 7.84 5.60
N PHE A 84 4.88 6.51 5.62
CA PHE A 84 4.08 5.83 6.64
C PHE A 84 4.78 4.58 7.16
N ASP A 85 4.40 4.17 8.37
CA ASP A 85 4.63 2.82 8.86
C ASP A 85 3.42 1.95 8.52
N ALA A 86 3.62 0.69 8.10
CA ALA A 86 2.53 -0.25 7.88
C ALA A 86 2.82 -1.65 8.40
N SER A 87 1.75 -2.37 8.70
CA SER A 87 1.82 -3.77 9.09
C SER A 87 0.56 -4.50 8.63
N LEU A 88 0.73 -5.61 7.90
CA LEU A 88 -0.38 -6.45 7.45
C LEU A 88 -0.29 -7.79 8.18
N GLN A 89 -1.23 -8.05 9.09
CA GLN A 89 -1.19 -9.25 9.93
C GLN A 89 0.18 -9.42 10.64
N GLY A 90 0.71 -8.33 11.20
CA GLY A 90 1.95 -8.32 11.96
C GLY A 90 3.24 -8.25 11.14
N SER A 91 3.16 -8.15 9.81
CA SER A 91 4.35 -7.99 8.96
C SER A 91 5.10 -6.70 9.25
N ARG A 92 6.39 -6.64 8.86
CA ARG A 92 7.14 -5.38 8.76
C ARG A 92 6.66 -4.58 7.53
N SER A 93 6.93 -3.28 7.47
CA SER A 93 6.54 -2.43 6.33
C SER A 93 7.12 -2.95 5.00
N GLN A 94 8.39 -3.36 5.00
CA GLN A 94 9.12 -3.89 3.85
C GLN A 94 8.67 -5.27 3.36
N GLU A 95 7.70 -5.88 4.03
CA GLU A 95 7.12 -7.18 3.70
C GLU A 95 5.76 -7.07 3.01
N ILE A 96 5.32 -5.85 2.72
CA ILE A 96 4.09 -5.56 1.97
C ILE A 96 4.49 -5.06 0.59
N LEU A 97 4.04 -5.75 -0.44
CA LEU A 97 4.21 -5.30 -1.81
C LEU A 97 3.07 -4.36 -2.20
N TRP A 98 3.41 -3.19 -2.72
CA TRP A 98 2.48 -2.17 -3.19
C TRP A 98 2.47 -2.14 -4.72
N LEU A 99 1.27 -2.17 -5.30
CA LEU A 99 1.06 -2.15 -6.74
C LEU A 99 0.02 -1.10 -7.14
N ILE A 100 0.15 -0.56 -8.35
CA ILE A 100 -0.91 0.19 -9.05
C ILE A 100 -1.20 -0.50 -10.35
N ASP A 101 -2.44 -0.95 -10.54
CA ASP A 101 -2.87 -1.71 -11.71
C ASP A 101 -1.87 -2.84 -12.04
N GLY A 102 -1.34 -3.53 -11.03
CA GLY A 102 -0.35 -4.61 -11.17
C GLY A 102 1.10 -4.18 -11.43
N VAL A 103 1.41 -2.89 -11.55
CA VAL A 103 2.79 -2.37 -11.63
C VAL A 103 3.34 -2.14 -10.23
N ARG A 104 4.56 -2.60 -9.95
CA ARG A 104 5.23 -2.40 -8.65
C ARG A 104 5.51 -0.92 -8.44
N ILE A 105 5.08 -0.43 -7.28
CA ILE A 105 5.39 0.93 -6.79
C ILE A 105 6.16 0.91 -5.47
N THR A 106 6.43 -0.29 -4.92
CA THR A 106 7.33 -0.42 -3.77
C THR A 106 8.72 0.08 -4.17
N ASN A 107 9.20 1.10 -3.46
CA ASN A 107 10.53 1.63 -3.61
C ASN A 107 11.57 0.58 -3.15
N ARG A 108 12.49 0.17 -4.03
CA ARG A 108 13.56 -0.81 -3.72
C ARG A 108 14.90 -0.17 -3.34
N LEU A 109 15.02 1.16 -3.44
CA LEU A 109 16.10 1.89 -2.75
C LEU A 109 15.93 1.76 -1.25
N TYR A 110 14.69 1.95 -0.81
CA TYR A 110 14.27 1.95 0.59
C TYR A 110 12.95 1.20 0.69
N ASN A 111 12.99 -0.08 1.07
CA ASN A 111 11.84 -1.00 1.05
C ASN A 111 10.63 -0.58 1.92
N GLY A 112 10.69 0.56 2.63
CA GLY A 112 9.61 1.12 3.47
C GLY A 112 9.11 2.50 3.07
N THR A 113 9.50 3.05 1.91
CA THR A 113 9.04 4.37 1.46
C THR A 113 7.61 4.31 0.94
N SER A 114 6.82 5.36 1.20
CA SER A 114 5.41 5.43 0.83
C SER A 114 5.21 5.60 -0.67
N PRO A 115 4.29 4.82 -1.29
CA PRO A 115 3.79 5.13 -2.63
C PRO A 115 2.37 5.74 -2.60
N LEU A 116 1.94 6.35 -1.49
CA LEU A 116 0.55 6.81 -1.31
C LEU A 116 0.25 8.18 -1.94
N ASP A 117 1.26 8.84 -2.49
CA ASP A 117 1.17 10.09 -3.24
C ASP A 117 1.26 9.90 -4.76
N THR A 118 1.25 8.65 -5.23
CA THR A 118 1.31 8.32 -6.65
C THR A 118 -0.03 8.46 -7.37
N VAL A 119 -1.13 7.98 -6.76
CA VAL A 119 -2.46 7.88 -7.41
C VAL A 119 -3.52 8.65 -6.63
N PRO A 120 -4.35 9.45 -7.30
CA PRO A 120 -5.34 10.23 -6.60
C PRO A 120 -6.55 9.38 -6.25
N VAL A 121 -7.07 9.56 -5.03
CA VAL A 121 -8.11 8.69 -4.43
C VAL A 121 -9.39 8.57 -5.28
N HIS A 122 -9.75 9.63 -6.02
CA HIS A 122 -10.94 9.66 -6.86
C HIS A 122 -10.81 8.80 -8.14
N MET A 123 -9.60 8.40 -8.51
CA MET A 123 -9.34 7.47 -9.61
C MET A 123 -9.33 6.02 -9.17
N ILE A 124 -9.46 5.72 -7.88
CA ILE A 124 -9.51 4.34 -7.39
C ILE A 124 -10.86 3.71 -7.77
N GLU A 125 -10.80 2.57 -8.45
CA GLU A 125 -11.96 1.69 -8.70
C GLU A 125 -12.14 0.74 -7.51
N ARG A 126 -11.02 0.20 -7.03
CA ARG A 126 -10.97 -0.64 -5.83
C ARG A 126 -9.53 -0.78 -5.33
N ILE A 127 -9.39 -1.16 -4.06
CA ILE A 127 -8.13 -1.62 -3.49
C ILE A 127 -8.27 -3.11 -3.19
N GLU A 128 -7.35 -3.91 -3.70
CA GLU A 128 -7.28 -5.34 -3.49
C GLU A 128 -6.15 -5.66 -2.51
N VAL A 129 -6.47 -6.38 -1.43
CA VAL A 129 -5.47 -6.77 -0.42
C VAL A 129 -5.45 -8.28 -0.27
N LEU A 130 -4.41 -8.91 -0.81
CA LEU A 130 -4.13 -10.32 -0.64
C LEU A 130 -3.29 -10.52 0.62
N LYS A 131 -3.80 -11.27 1.59
CA LYS A 131 -3.12 -11.52 2.86
C LYS A 131 -2.34 -12.83 2.86
N GLY A 132 -1.25 -12.88 3.62
CA GLY A 132 -0.33 -14.02 3.65
C GLY A 132 0.71 -13.97 2.53
N GLY A 133 1.62 -14.94 2.49
CA GLY A 133 2.69 -14.98 1.49
C GLY A 133 2.16 -15.17 0.06
N GLN A 134 2.46 -14.23 -0.84
CA GLN A 134 1.98 -14.21 -2.23
C GLN A 134 3.11 -14.30 -3.28
N GLY A 135 4.26 -14.87 -2.88
CA GLY A 135 5.48 -14.85 -3.69
C GLY A 135 5.41 -15.54 -5.06
N ILE A 136 4.42 -16.41 -5.33
CA ILE A 136 4.31 -17.13 -6.62
C ILE A 136 4.01 -16.20 -7.78
N PHE A 137 3.01 -15.33 -7.64
CA PHE A 137 2.59 -14.42 -8.71
C PHE A 137 3.31 -13.08 -8.63
N TYR A 138 3.69 -12.65 -7.43
CA TYR A 138 4.16 -11.28 -7.18
C TYR A 138 5.65 -11.14 -6.80
N GLY A 139 6.33 -12.24 -6.49
CA GLY A 139 7.78 -12.27 -6.26
C GLY A 139 8.24 -11.72 -4.91
N THR A 140 9.35 -10.98 -4.92
CA THR A 140 9.98 -10.42 -3.71
C THR A 140 9.09 -9.38 -3.01
N GLN A 141 9.24 -9.25 -1.68
CA GLN A 141 8.55 -8.32 -0.79
C GLN A 141 7.06 -8.60 -0.54
N SER A 142 6.50 -9.70 -1.05
CA SER A 142 5.10 -10.10 -0.77
C SER A 142 5.00 -11.13 0.36
N VAL A 143 5.69 -10.89 1.49
CA VAL A 143 5.78 -11.82 2.63
C VAL A 143 4.56 -11.68 3.55
N GLY A 144 4.19 -10.46 3.91
CA GLY A 144 2.97 -10.14 4.65
C GLY A 144 1.72 -10.20 3.76
N GLY A 145 1.87 -9.73 2.52
CA GLY A 145 0.82 -9.73 1.50
C GLY A 145 1.09 -8.74 0.36
N VAL A 146 0.05 -8.46 -0.41
CA VAL A 146 0.07 -7.53 -1.55
C VAL A 146 -1.10 -6.58 -1.42
N VAL A 147 -0.84 -5.28 -1.62
CA VAL A 147 -1.84 -4.23 -1.75
C VAL A 147 -1.79 -3.69 -3.18
N ASN A 148 -2.83 -3.94 -3.96
CA ASN A 148 -2.96 -3.48 -5.34
C ASN A 148 -4.06 -2.41 -5.44
N ILE A 149 -3.69 -1.20 -5.81
CA ILE A 149 -4.62 -0.11 -6.08
C ILE A 149 -5.02 -0.18 -7.54
N VAL A 150 -6.28 -0.55 -7.80
CA VAL A 150 -6.81 -0.65 -9.15
C VAL A 150 -7.53 0.64 -9.50
N THR A 151 -7.10 1.29 -10.57
CA THR A 151 -7.68 2.56 -11.01
C THR A 151 -8.85 2.36 -11.97
N LYS A 152 -9.73 3.35 -12.08
CA LYS A 152 -10.95 3.33 -12.91
C LYS A 152 -10.67 2.71 -14.27
N ASN A 153 -11.48 1.70 -14.61
CA ASN A 153 -11.33 0.95 -15.85
C ASN A 153 -12.10 1.62 -16.99
N PHE A 154 -11.85 1.17 -18.21
CA PHE A 154 -12.57 1.57 -19.41
C PHE A 154 -14.09 1.36 -19.26
N SER A 155 -14.87 2.20 -19.93
CA SER A 155 -16.33 2.14 -19.97
C SER A 155 -16.81 2.03 -21.41
N GLU A 156 -17.85 1.24 -21.65
CA GLU A 156 -18.56 1.18 -22.93
C GLU A 156 -19.48 2.40 -23.14
N GLN A 157 -19.83 3.09 -22.04
CA GLN A 157 -20.64 4.29 -22.06
C GLN A 157 -19.76 5.51 -21.80
N SER A 158 -20.18 6.66 -22.32
CA SER A 158 -19.53 7.92 -21.94
C SER A 158 -20.00 8.28 -20.54
N ASP A 159 -19.05 8.47 -19.63
CA ASP A 159 -19.31 8.93 -18.27
C ASP A 159 -18.12 9.72 -17.75
N GLY A 160 -18.36 10.60 -16.79
CA GLY A 160 -17.31 11.35 -16.14
C GLY A 160 -17.71 11.91 -14.79
N ALA A 161 -16.73 12.44 -14.09
CA ALA A 161 -16.96 13.21 -12.89
C ALA A 161 -16.00 14.39 -12.81
N VAL A 162 -16.45 15.48 -12.21
CA VAL A 162 -15.61 16.59 -11.76
C VAL A 162 -15.90 16.88 -10.30
N GLY A 163 -14.85 17.04 -9.51
CA GLY A 163 -14.94 17.24 -8.07
C GLY A 163 -14.11 18.43 -7.61
N SER A 164 -14.58 19.05 -6.52
CA SER A 164 -13.83 20.07 -5.79
C SER A 164 -14.09 19.92 -4.30
N GLY A 165 -13.08 20.14 -3.47
CA GLY A 165 -13.21 20.12 -2.03
C GLY A 165 -12.29 21.10 -1.34
N VAL A 166 -12.61 21.39 -0.08
CA VAL A 166 -11.83 22.23 0.83
C VAL A 166 -11.83 21.62 2.22
N ASN A 167 -10.82 21.96 3.02
CA ASN A 167 -10.74 21.53 4.40
C ASN A 167 -10.31 22.66 5.35
N SER A 168 -10.34 22.40 6.66
CA SER A 168 -10.02 23.38 7.70
C SER A 168 -8.52 23.63 7.91
N ASN A 169 -7.64 22.94 7.19
CA ASN A 169 -6.17 23.13 7.20
C ASN A 169 -5.72 23.89 5.94
N ASP A 170 -6.57 24.81 5.48
CA ASP A 170 -6.39 25.62 4.27
C ASP A 170 -6.07 24.78 3.00
N GLY A 171 -6.51 23.52 2.98
CA GLY A 171 -6.37 22.64 1.83
C GLY A 171 -7.54 22.70 0.87
N TYR A 172 -7.27 22.50 -0.41
CA TYR A 172 -8.27 22.31 -1.46
C TYR A 172 -7.87 21.17 -2.39
N ASN A 173 -8.87 20.57 -3.02
CA ASN A 173 -8.64 19.61 -4.09
C ASN A 173 -9.55 19.86 -5.28
N LEU A 174 -9.02 19.57 -6.47
CA LEU A 174 -9.73 19.59 -7.74
C LEU A 174 -9.45 18.27 -8.45
N ASN A 175 -10.48 17.64 -9.00
CA ASN A 175 -10.30 16.38 -9.70
C ASN A 175 -11.31 16.22 -10.83
N GLY A 176 -10.96 15.38 -11.80
CA GLY A 176 -11.92 14.93 -12.78
C GLY A 176 -11.42 13.80 -13.65
N TYR A 177 -12.37 13.02 -14.14
CA TYR A 177 -12.11 11.98 -15.13
C TYR A 177 -13.22 11.94 -16.17
N TYR A 178 -12.88 11.41 -17.34
CA TYR A 178 -13.82 11.15 -18.43
C TYR A 178 -13.48 9.83 -19.11
N ARG A 179 -14.49 9.01 -19.32
CA ARG A 179 -14.40 7.72 -20.00
C ARG A 179 -15.31 7.73 -21.21
N THR A 180 -14.88 7.09 -22.29
CA THR A 180 -15.73 6.95 -23.48
C THR A 180 -15.27 5.79 -24.35
N ALA A 181 -16.21 5.23 -25.10
CA ALA A 181 -15.92 4.28 -26.18
C ALA A 181 -16.33 4.85 -27.54
N PHE A 182 -15.60 4.50 -28.59
CA PHE A 182 -15.97 4.74 -29.98
C PHE A 182 -15.52 3.58 -30.86
N GLY A 183 -16.48 2.81 -31.38
CA GLY A 183 -16.18 1.60 -32.13
C GLY A 183 -15.44 0.57 -31.27
N GLN A 184 -14.22 0.19 -31.68
CA GLN A 184 -13.38 -0.77 -30.97
C GLN A 184 -12.42 -0.11 -29.96
N HIS A 185 -12.52 1.21 -29.79
CA HIS A 185 -11.58 2.00 -29.02
C HIS A 185 -12.24 2.49 -27.73
N GLN A 186 -11.48 2.47 -26.64
CA GLN A 186 -11.90 3.01 -25.35
C GLN A 186 -10.83 3.94 -24.82
N ILE A 187 -11.24 5.05 -24.23
CA ILE A 187 -10.36 6.07 -23.67
C ILE A 187 -10.80 6.40 -22.25
N VAL A 188 -9.83 6.59 -21.36
CA VAL A 188 -9.97 7.24 -20.05
C VAL A 188 -9.00 8.41 -20.02
N LEU A 189 -9.46 9.58 -19.58
CA LEU A 189 -8.63 10.75 -19.28
C LEU A 189 -8.92 11.17 -17.85
N PHE A 190 -7.90 11.55 -17.10
CA PHE A 190 -8.08 12.05 -15.74
C PHE A 190 -6.99 13.06 -15.35
N GLY A 191 -7.32 13.87 -14.35
CA GLY A 191 -6.33 14.70 -13.67
C GLY A 191 -6.85 15.27 -12.36
N SER A 192 -5.93 15.64 -11.50
CA SER A 192 -6.20 16.24 -10.19
C SER A 192 -5.10 17.13 -9.69
N ARG A 193 -5.47 17.92 -8.68
CA ARG A 193 -4.61 18.72 -7.86
C ARG A 193 -5.09 18.66 -6.42
N ASP A 194 -4.19 18.32 -5.51
CA ASP A 194 -4.38 18.36 -4.07
C ASP A 194 -3.31 19.30 -3.49
N ASP A 195 -3.71 20.32 -2.75
CA ASP A 195 -2.84 21.43 -2.34
C ASP A 195 -3.30 21.96 -0.97
N ALA A 196 -2.37 22.16 -0.05
CA ALA A 196 -2.65 22.70 1.27
C ALA A 196 -1.45 23.43 1.87
N ASP A 197 -1.72 24.54 2.56
CA ASP A 197 -0.73 25.23 3.41
C ASP A 197 -0.36 24.35 4.63
N GLY A 198 -1.30 23.51 5.09
CA GLY A 198 -1.01 22.39 5.97
C GLY A 198 -1.40 22.60 7.43
N TYR A 199 -0.78 21.81 8.32
CA TYR A 199 -0.99 21.88 9.76
C TYR A 199 0.31 21.59 10.50
N GLN A 200 0.38 21.93 11.79
CA GLN A 200 1.54 21.63 12.64
C GLN A 200 1.49 20.17 13.13
N PRO A 201 2.40 19.28 12.71
CA PRO A 201 2.36 17.87 13.08
C PRO A 201 3.19 17.56 14.34
N TYR A 202 3.45 18.56 15.18
CA TYR A 202 4.29 18.48 16.37
C TYR A 202 3.65 19.18 17.57
N ARG A 203 3.99 18.72 18.79
CA ARG A 203 3.64 19.46 20.00
C ARG A 203 4.45 20.75 20.08
N ASN A 204 3.83 21.79 20.62
CA ASN A 204 4.50 23.08 20.83
C ASN A 204 5.75 22.99 21.73
N GLU A 205 5.81 22.02 22.65
CA GLU A 205 6.94 21.82 23.56
C GLU A 205 8.14 21.14 22.89
N ASP A 206 7.93 20.41 21.80
CA ASP A 206 9.00 19.75 21.04
C ASP A 206 9.66 20.73 20.05
N ILE A 207 8.94 21.77 19.61
CA ILE A 207 9.40 22.73 18.61
C ILE A 207 10.49 23.64 19.19
N GLN A 208 11.67 23.57 18.58
CA GLN A 208 12.81 24.44 18.85
C GLN A 208 12.64 25.81 18.18
N PRO A 209 13.22 26.90 18.74
CA PRO A 209 13.20 28.24 18.13
C PRO A 209 13.65 28.29 16.67
N SER A 210 14.58 27.41 16.27
CA SER A 210 15.11 27.26 14.92
C SER A 210 14.12 26.67 13.91
N SER A 211 12.99 26.13 14.34
CA SER A 211 11.89 25.71 13.49
C SER A 211 10.88 26.85 13.32
N THR A 212 11.12 27.65 12.28
CA THR A 212 10.29 28.83 11.98
C THR A 212 9.13 28.50 11.06
N ASP A 213 9.30 27.51 10.18
CA ASP A 213 8.22 26.92 9.41
C ASP A 213 7.74 25.65 10.11
N ARG A 214 6.47 25.67 10.50
CA ARG A 214 5.86 24.73 11.45
C ARG A 214 4.73 23.93 10.83
N GLU A 215 4.18 24.40 9.72
CA GLU A 215 3.08 23.77 9.03
C GLU A 215 3.61 22.89 7.92
N ARG A 216 3.03 21.70 7.79
CA ARG A 216 3.41 20.78 6.72
C ARG A 216 2.52 20.98 5.50
N SER A 217 2.99 21.78 4.57
CA SER A 217 2.34 21.99 3.27
C SER A 217 2.54 20.80 2.31
N TYR A 218 1.68 20.68 1.30
CA TYR A 218 1.89 19.78 0.17
C TYR A 218 1.22 20.31 -1.10
N ARG A 219 1.75 19.91 -2.25
CA ARG A 219 1.12 19.99 -3.57
C ARG A 219 1.34 18.67 -4.31
N VAL A 220 0.26 18.08 -4.83
CA VAL A 220 0.26 16.84 -5.61
C VAL A 220 -0.59 17.09 -6.85
N ASP A 221 0.03 17.14 -8.02
CA ASP A 221 -0.63 17.28 -9.31
C ASP A 221 -0.52 15.94 -10.07
N THR A 222 -1.63 15.36 -10.50
CA THR A 222 -1.63 14.10 -11.27
C THR A 222 -2.37 14.29 -12.58
N ALA A 223 -1.86 13.70 -13.66
CA ALA A 223 -2.57 13.56 -14.93
C ALA A 223 -2.31 12.19 -15.55
N GLY A 224 -3.29 11.65 -16.26
CA GLY A 224 -3.09 10.38 -16.94
C GLY A 224 -4.12 10.07 -18.01
N PHE A 225 -3.80 9.06 -18.81
CA PHE A 225 -4.70 8.51 -19.80
C PHE A 225 -4.61 6.99 -19.86
N LYS A 226 -5.72 6.38 -20.26
CA LYS A 226 -5.76 4.97 -20.68
C LYS A 226 -6.37 4.88 -22.06
N TYR A 227 -5.84 3.99 -22.88
CA TYR A 227 -6.37 3.68 -24.20
C TYR A 227 -6.46 2.16 -24.37
N ALA A 228 -7.59 1.66 -24.85
CA ALA A 228 -7.73 0.27 -25.23
C ALA A 228 -8.26 0.12 -26.65
N TRP A 229 -7.81 -0.94 -27.32
CA TRP A 229 -8.25 -1.35 -28.65
C TRP A 229 -8.66 -2.82 -28.64
N ASN A 230 -9.97 -3.05 -28.71
CA ASN A 230 -10.61 -4.36 -28.80
C ASN A 230 -10.75 -4.76 -30.27
N PHE A 231 -9.65 -5.10 -30.94
CA PHE A 231 -9.67 -5.40 -32.39
C PHE A 231 -10.42 -6.69 -32.73
N SER A 232 -10.58 -7.61 -31.76
CA SER A 232 -11.46 -8.77 -31.83
C SER A 232 -12.10 -9.05 -30.47
N PRO A 233 -13.19 -9.83 -30.37
CA PRO A 233 -13.76 -10.25 -29.08
C PRO A 233 -12.80 -11.05 -28.21
N ALA A 234 -11.77 -11.64 -28.81
CA ALA A 234 -10.79 -12.48 -28.14
C ALA A 234 -9.46 -11.77 -27.90
N SER A 235 -9.33 -10.50 -28.28
CA SER A 235 -8.03 -9.80 -28.23
C SER A 235 -8.18 -8.33 -27.88
N ARG A 236 -7.41 -7.90 -26.87
CA ARG A 236 -7.42 -6.53 -26.38
C ARG A 236 -5.99 -6.05 -26.18
N LEU A 237 -5.69 -4.88 -26.72
CA LEU A 237 -4.48 -4.13 -26.42
C LEU A 237 -4.85 -2.95 -25.53
N SER A 238 -4.13 -2.74 -24.44
CA SER A 238 -4.32 -1.62 -23.53
C SER A 238 -2.99 -0.88 -23.29
N LEU A 239 -3.06 0.45 -23.21
CA LEU A 239 -1.97 1.34 -22.89
C LEU A 239 -2.44 2.25 -21.75
N GLN A 240 -1.60 2.44 -20.74
CA GLN A 240 -1.85 3.35 -19.63
C GLN A 240 -0.61 4.18 -19.37
N TYR A 241 -0.80 5.47 -19.14
CA TYR A 241 0.24 6.40 -18.71
C TYR A 241 -0.31 7.30 -17.60
N GLN A 242 0.48 7.50 -16.56
CA GLN A 242 0.23 8.43 -15.48
C GLN A 242 1.50 9.21 -15.18
N PHE A 243 1.34 10.51 -14.96
CA PHE A 243 2.39 11.42 -14.50
C PHE A 243 1.91 12.13 -13.24
N THR A 244 2.79 12.21 -12.25
CA THR A 244 2.54 12.87 -10.98
C THR A 244 3.70 13.82 -10.65
N ASP A 245 3.39 15.08 -10.34
CA ASP A 245 4.33 16.13 -9.92
C ASP A 245 3.99 16.58 -8.50
N ASN A 246 4.92 16.37 -7.57
CA ASN A 246 4.70 16.58 -6.15
C ASN A 246 5.72 17.57 -5.58
N GLU A 247 5.26 18.48 -4.72
CA GLU A 247 6.10 19.27 -3.82
C GLU A 247 5.61 19.01 -2.39
N LEU A 248 6.35 18.18 -1.65
CA LEU A 248 5.99 17.77 -0.29
C LEU A 248 6.89 18.47 0.73
N ASP A 249 6.31 19.17 1.70
CA ASP A 249 7.09 19.65 2.83
C ASP A 249 7.34 18.53 3.83
N PHE A 250 8.58 18.48 4.30
CA PHE A 250 9.09 17.54 5.28
C PHE A 250 9.41 18.34 6.54
N ALA A 251 8.36 18.92 7.13
CA ALA A 251 8.43 19.72 8.36
C ALA A 251 9.28 19.03 9.44
N ARG A 252 9.95 19.84 10.27
CA ARG A 252 10.79 19.36 11.38
C ARG A 252 10.65 20.28 12.59
N PRO A 253 10.65 19.77 13.82
CA PRO A 253 10.56 20.59 15.02
C PRO A 253 11.89 21.26 15.41
N TYR A 254 12.94 21.13 14.60
CA TYR A 254 14.27 21.69 14.87
C TYR A 254 14.98 21.98 13.55
N LEU A 255 15.87 22.98 13.55
CA LEU A 255 16.68 23.42 12.43
C LEU A 255 15.86 23.45 11.12
N ASN A 256 14.74 24.17 11.10
CA ASN A 256 13.82 24.14 9.95
C ASN A 256 13.36 25.55 9.55
N ASN A 257 13.70 25.93 8.32
CA ASN A 257 13.10 27.06 7.62
C ASN A 257 12.19 26.60 6.48
N LYS A 258 12.62 25.62 5.69
CA LYS A 258 11.80 24.88 4.71
C LYS A 258 12.53 23.59 4.36
N THR A 259 11.84 22.46 4.27
CA THR A 259 12.47 21.20 3.85
C THR A 259 11.61 20.52 2.81
N VAL A 260 12.00 20.58 1.55
CA VAL A 260 11.15 20.16 0.42
C VAL A 260 11.65 18.87 -0.18
N ASN A 261 10.71 18.00 -0.52
CA ASN A 261 10.91 16.85 -1.37
C ASN A 261 10.09 17.04 -2.64
N ALA A 262 10.74 17.46 -3.74
CA ALA A 262 10.10 17.70 -5.03
C ALA A 262 10.25 16.45 -5.89
N ARG A 263 9.16 15.90 -6.42
CA ARG A 263 9.16 14.59 -7.09
C ARG A 263 8.40 14.63 -8.40
N GLU A 264 8.97 14.00 -9.41
CA GLU A 264 8.30 13.64 -10.66
C GLU A 264 8.22 12.11 -10.74
N GLU A 265 7.03 11.58 -11.01
CA GLU A 265 6.78 10.15 -11.11
C GLU A 265 6.01 9.81 -12.39
N GLU A 266 6.47 8.80 -13.12
CA GLU A 266 5.86 8.33 -14.36
C GLU A 266 5.59 6.83 -14.30
N ILE A 267 4.37 6.41 -14.60
CA ILE A 267 4.01 5.00 -14.77
C ILE A 267 3.44 4.79 -16.17
N LEU A 268 4.11 3.94 -16.96
CA LEU A 268 3.69 3.52 -18.29
C LEU A 268 3.49 2.00 -18.29
N SER A 269 2.34 1.54 -18.79
CA SER A 269 2.14 0.11 -19.03
C SER A 269 1.45 -0.19 -20.35
N PHE A 270 1.87 -1.28 -20.98
CA PHE A 270 1.29 -1.85 -22.18
C PHE A 270 0.85 -3.28 -21.86
N LYS A 271 -0.40 -3.61 -22.17
CA LYS A 271 -1.00 -4.93 -21.94
C LYS A 271 -1.59 -5.49 -23.23
N TYR A 272 -1.39 -6.78 -23.46
CA TYR A 272 -2.05 -7.54 -24.51
C TYR A 272 -2.69 -8.81 -23.94
N ASP A 273 -4.01 -8.87 -24.04
CA ASP A 273 -4.83 -10.00 -23.62
C ASP A 273 -5.32 -10.76 -24.85
N LEU A 274 -5.20 -12.09 -24.84
CA LEU A 274 -5.60 -12.95 -25.94
C LEU A 274 -6.24 -14.26 -25.42
N GLN A 275 -7.52 -14.45 -25.69
CA GLN A 275 -8.18 -15.74 -25.57
C GLN A 275 -7.97 -16.53 -26.86
N VAL A 276 -7.13 -17.57 -26.84
CA VAL A 276 -6.83 -18.36 -28.03
C VAL A 276 -8.01 -19.29 -28.37
N ASN A 277 -8.58 -19.91 -27.34
CA ASN A 277 -9.78 -20.75 -27.37
C ASN A 277 -10.32 -20.89 -25.94
N ASP A 278 -11.41 -21.67 -25.76
CA ASP A 278 -12.06 -21.86 -24.46
C ASP A 278 -11.15 -22.47 -23.38
N SER A 279 -10.03 -23.09 -23.76
CA SER A 279 -9.09 -23.74 -22.84
C SER A 279 -7.77 -23.00 -22.67
N LEU A 280 -7.48 -21.94 -23.45
CA LEU A 280 -6.18 -21.25 -23.43
C LEU A 280 -6.33 -19.74 -23.50
N ASP A 281 -5.91 -19.08 -22.42
CA ASP A 281 -5.78 -17.63 -22.34
C ASP A 281 -4.31 -17.24 -22.19
N LEU A 282 -3.94 -16.13 -22.84
CA LEU A 282 -2.61 -15.54 -22.81
C LEU A 282 -2.68 -14.09 -22.37
N PHE A 283 -1.70 -13.71 -21.56
CA PHE A 283 -1.48 -12.37 -21.06
C PHE A 283 -0.02 -11.97 -21.28
N LEU A 284 0.19 -10.76 -21.76
CA LEU A 284 1.50 -10.13 -21.86
C LEU A 284 1.37 -8.69 -21.36
N LYS A 285 2.30 -8.28 -20.51
CA LYS A 285 2.42 -6.91 -20.05
C LYS A 285 3.87 -6.47 -20.05
N ALA A 286 4.10 -5.24 -20.45
CA ALA A 286 5.36 -4.53 -20.24
C ALA A 286 5.06 -3.24 -19.48
N TYR A 287 5.97 -2.83 -18.61
CA TYR A 287 5.80 -1.61 -17.84
C TYR A 287 7.14 -0.88 -17.68
N ARG A 288 7.03 0.41 -17.35
CA ARG A 288 8.12 1.27 -16.91
C ARG A 288 7.58 2.20 -15.82
N HIS A 289 8.28 2.27 -14.71
CA HIS A 289 8.02 3.14 -13.58
C HIS A 289 9.28 3.96 -13.34
N ASN A 290 9.18 5.28 -13.43
CA ASN A 290 10.25 6.20 -13.10
C ASN A 290 9.83 7.06 -11.90
N TRP A 291 10.74 7.26 -10.97
CA TRP A 291 10.54 8.06 -9.77
C TRP A 291 11.78 8.89 -9.54
N ASP A 292 11.68 10.19 -9.81
CA ASP A 292 12.78 11.14 -9.68
C ASP A 292 12.45 12.12 -8.57
N THR A 293 13.36 12.33 -7.62
CA THR A 293 13.13 13.25 -6.50
C THR A 293 14.34 14.14 -6.25
N GLU A 294 14.08 15.43 -6.05
CA GLU A 294 15.05 16.42 -5.59
C GLU A 294 14.72 16.82 -4.15
N TYR A 295 15.66 16.56 -3.24
CA TYR A 295 15.53 16.92 -1.83
C TYR A 295 16.26 18.23 -1.56
N THR A 296 15.67 19.13 -0.77
CA THR A 296 16.31 20.39 -0.33
C THR A 296 16.00 20.72 1.12
N ARG A 297 17.02 21.05 1.90
CA ARG A 297 16.89 21.48 3.29
C ARG A 297 17.37 22.91 3.48
N ILE A 298 16.54 23.75 4.07
CA ILE A 298 16.89 25.11 4.44
C ILE A 298 16.73 25.23 5.95
N TYR A 299 17.84 25.50 6.63
CA TYR A 299 17.89 25.67 8.08
C TYR A 299 17.99 27.14 8.44
N ASN A 300 17.43 27.52 9.59
CA ASN A 300 17.79 28.80 10.20
C ASN A 300 19.15 28.66 10.89
N GLU A 301 20.07 29.58 10.59
CA GLU A 301 21.39 29.58 11.19
C GLU A 301 21.32 29.99 12.68
N LEU A 302 22.08 29.26 13.51
CA LEU A 302 22.22 29.48 14.94
C LEU A 302 23.63 29.97 15.29
N ASP A 303 23.73 30.87 16.27
CA ASP A 303 25.00 31.23 16.89
C ASP A 303 25.50 30.15 17.87
N GLU A 304 26.71 30.32 18.42
CA GLU A 304 27.29 29.37 19.39
C GLU A 304 26.47 29.19 20.68
N SER A 305 25.53 30.09 20.95
CA SER A 305 24.62 30.04 22.10
C SER A 305 23.24 29.48 21.74
N GLY A 306 23.03 29.05 20.50
CA GLY A 306 21.76 28.49 20.02
C GLY A 306 20.70 29.53 19.67
N ASN A 307 21.08 30.80 19.45
CA ASN A 307 20.13 31.85 19.03
C ASN A 307 20.14 32.04 17.52
N LEU A 308 18.97 32.39 16.96
CA LEU A 308 18.84 32.70 15.53
C LEU A 308 19.69 33.91 15.14
N THR A 309 20.52 33.75 14.10
CA THR A 309 21.30 34.86 13.52
C THR A 309 20.46 35.70 12.54
N GLY A 310 19.40 35.10 11.98
CA GLY A 310 18.58 35.65 10.90
C GLY A 310 19.01 35.24 9.50
N ASN A 311 20.11 34.49 9.35
CA ASN A 311 20.53 33.89 8.08
C ASN A 311 19.99 32.46 7.93
N THR A 312 20.14 31.90 6.73
CA THR A 312 19.78 30.52 6.40
C THR A 312 20.95 29.74 5.84
N VAL A 313 20.99 28.44 6.11
CA VAL A 313 21.94 27.48 5.52
C VAL A 313 21.17 26.51 4.64
N VAL A 314 21.60 26.33 3.40
CA VAL A 314 21.04 25.33 2.48
C VAL A 314 21.90 24.08 2.52
N ILE A 315 21.28 22.93 2.73
CA ILE A 315 21.92 21.62 2.73
C ILE A 315 21.17 20.71 1.77
N ASN A 316 21.90 19.90 1.01
CA ASN A 316 21.36 19.08 -0.08
C ASN A 316 20.61 19.98 -1.08
N ASP A 317 21.28 20.94 -1.72
CA ASP A 317 20.60 21.84 -2.67
C ASP A 317 20.20 21.05 -3.93
N ARG A 318 18.91 20.67 -4.00
CA ARG A 318 18.35 19.83 -5.06
C ARG A 318 19.12 18.52 -5.27
N SER A 319 19.55 17.89 -4.18
CA SER A 319 20.22 16.58 -4.26
C SER A 319 19.24 15.54 -4.78
N TYR A 320 19.66 14.79 -5.81
CA TYR A 320 18.83 13.81 -6.46
C TYR A 320 18.73 12.52 -5.65
N TRP A 321 17.57 11.89 -5.65
CA TRP A 321 17.41 10.47 -5.36
C TRP A 321 16.19 9.93 -6.10
N GLY A 322 16.26 8.67 -6.54
CA GLY A 322 15.22 8.14 -7.43
C GLY A 322 15.59 6.81 -8.05
N TYR A 323 14.61 6.20 -8.71
CA TYR A 323 14.74 4.88 -9.30
C TYR A 323 13.93 4.73 -10.59
N GLU A 324 14.37 3.78 -11.42
CA GLU A 324 13.66 3.30 -12.59
C GLU A 324 13.42 1.79 -12.44
N ASP A 325 12.18 1.33 -12.56
CA ASP A 325 11.80 -0.09 -12.60
C ASP A 325 11.04 -0.38 -13.90
N TYR A 326 11.57 -1.29 -14.72
CA TYR A 326 10.90 -1.71 -15.95
C TYR A 326 10.98 -3.21 -16.14
N GLY A 327 9.95 -3.77 -16.75
CA GLY A 327 9.84 -5.22 -16.82
C GLY A 327 8.82 -5.70 -17.81
N PHE A 328 8.76 -7.03 -17.93
CA PHE A 328 7.71 -7.70 -18.66
C PHE A 328 7.19 -8.91 -17.89
N ASN A 329 5.89 -9.12 -17.97
CA ASN A 329 5.21 -10.28 -17.43
C ASN A 329 4.46 -10.99 -18.55
N ALA A 330 4.58 -12.31 -18.62
CA ALA A 330 3.83 -13.14 -19.54
C ALA A 330 3.21 -14.31 -18.79
N MET A 331 1.95 -14.62 -19.08
CA MET A 331 1.24 -15.71 -18.43
C MET A 331 0.32 -16.44 -19.41
N ALA A 332 0.24 -17.76 -19.26
CA ALA A 332 -0.68 -18.62 -19.96
C ALA A 332 -1.50 -19.41 -18.96
N ARG A 333 -2.83 -19.39 -19.12
CA ARG A 333 -3.76 -20.23 -18.38
C ARG A 333 -4.27 -21.33 -19.31
N LEU A 334 -4.15 -22.59 -18.89
CA LEU A 334 -4.54 -23.76 -19.67
C LEU A 334 -5.49 -24.66 -18.87
N ASP A 335 -6.71 -24.81 -19.35
CA ASP A 335 -7.64 -25.84 -18.89
C ASP A 335 -7.32 -27.17 -19.59
N LEU A 336 -7.04 -28.22 -18.81
CA LEU A 336 -6.72 -29.55 -19.33
C LEU A 336 -7.96 -30.40 -19.66
N GLY A 337 -9.17 -29.94 -19.32
CA GLY A 337 -10.43 -30.64 -19.58
C GLY A 337 -10.59 -31.96 -18.82
N VAL A 338 -9.83 -32.12 -17.72
CA VAL A 338 -9.89 -33.27 -16.80
C VAL A 338 -10.12 -32.79 -15.37
N GLY A 339 -10.79 -31.66 -15.24
CA GLY A 339 -10.99 -30.92 -14.00
C GLY A 339 -9.71 -30.35 -13.36
N ILE A 340 -8.66 -30.14 -14.15
CA ILE A 340 -7.37 -29.54 -13.73
C ILE A 340 -7.06 -28.36 -14.64
N GLU A 341 -6.59 -27.27 -14.04
CA GLU A 341 -6.08 -26.10 -14.74
C GLU A 341 -4.61 -25.85 -14.37
N THR A 342 -3.83 -25.31 -15.29
CA THR A 342 -2.45 -24.90 -15.05
C THR A 342 -2.20 -23.46 -15.48
N LEU A 343 -1.33 -22.79 -14.72
CA LEU A 343 -0.80 -21.48 -15.06
C LEU A 343 0.71 -21.61 -15.22
N PHE A 344 1.22 -21.11 -16.33
CA PHE A 344 2.65 -20.93 -16.55
C PHE A 344 2.91 -19.46 -16.80
N GLY A 345 3.94 -18.90 -16.18
CA GLY A 345 4.33 -17.54 -16.47
C GLY A 345 5.80 -17.27 -16.28
N PHE A 346 6.18 -16.10 -16.74
CA PHE A 346 7.53 -15.59 -16.68
C PHE A 346 7.46 -14.10 -16.38
N ASP A 347 8.25 -13.69 -15.40
CA ASP A 347 8.33 -12.32 -14.93
C ASP A 347 9.78 -11.87 -14.99
N GLN A 348 10.03 -10.75 -15.66
CA GLN A 348 11.34 -10.10 -15.69
C GLN A 348 11.20 -8.68 -15.19
N GLN A 349 12.10 -8.29 -14.28
CA GLN A 349 12.16 -6.96 -13.71
C GLN A 349 13.61 -6.47 -13.81
N ASN A 350 13.81 -5.23 -14.22
CA ASN A 350 15.07 -4.52 -14.17
C ASN A 350 14.83 -3.29 -13.32
N PHE A 351 15.67 -3.12 -12.30
CA PHE A 351 15.61 -1.99 -11.40
C PHE A 351 16.94 -1.28 -11.43
N SER A 352 16.92 0.04 -11.55
CA SER A 352 18.05 0.89 -11.23
C SER A 352 17.66 1.99 -10.27
N GLY A 353 18.62 2.45 -9.46
CA GLY A 353 18.37 3.58 -8.57
C GLY A 353 19.65 4.13 -7.97
N GLN A 354 19.56 5.37 -7.52
CA GLN A 354 20.66 6.11 -6.88
C GLN A 354 20.09 7.12 -5.86
N ASP A 355 20.91 7.52 -4.90
CA ASP A 355 20.57 8.55 -3.92
C ASP A 355 21.84 9.36 -3.56
N ASP A 356 21.86 10.65 -3.93
CA ASP A 356 22.97 11.56 -3.62
C ASP A 356 22.94 12.06 -2.16
N VAL A 357 21.78 12.01 -1.50
CA VAL A 357 21.60 12.40 -0.10
C VAL A 357 22.24 11.37 0.83
N TRP A 358 21.99 10.09 0.56
CA TRP A 358 22.49 8.95 1.32
C TRP A 358 23.70 8.27 0.67
N ARG A 359 24.15 8.74 -0.50
CA ARG A 359 25.35 8.25 -1.21
C ARG A 359 25.22 6.77 -1.62
N ILE A 360 24.09 6.43 -2.23
CA ILE A 360 23.87 5.16 -2.92
C ILE A 360 24.19 5.40 -4.39
N GLY A 361 25.21 4.72 -4.92
CA GLY A 361 25.58 4.83 -6.33
C GLY A 361 24.52 4.22 -7.26
N ASP A 362 24.63 4.49 -8.56
CA ASP A 362 23.78 3.85 -9.58
C ASP A 362 24.02 2.34 -9.61
N GLN A 363 22.98 1.56 -9.30
CA GLN A 363 23.03 0.11 -9.22
C GLN A 363 21.92 -0.49 -10.06
N GLU A 364 22.21 -1.59 -10.74
CA GLU A 364 21.23 -2.33 -11.54
C GLU A 364 20.97 -3.71 -10.92
N GLU A 365 19.70 -4.12 -10.85
CA GLU A 365 19.28 -5.47 -10.50
C GLU A 365 18.30 -6.01 -11.56
N GLU A 366 18.71 -7.08 -12.23
CA GLU A 366 17.85 -7.86 -13.12
C GLU A 366 17.35 -9.11 -12.39
N VAL A 367 16.03 -9.32 -12.39
CA VAL A 367 15.39 -10.52 -11.87
C VAL A 367 14.65 -11.23 -12.99
N ASN A 368 14.96 -12.51 -13.21
CA ASN A 368 14.24 -13.38 -14.13
C ASN A 368 13.54 -14.48 -13.33
N ALA A 369 12.22 -14.62 -13.49
CA ALA A 369 11.42 -15.46 -12.62
C ALA A 369 10.33 -16.27 -13.36
N PRO A 370 10.64 -17.50 -13.82
CA PRO A 370 9.61 -18.44 -14.22
C PRO A 370 8.78 -18.91 -13.02
N PHE A 371 7.48 -19.06 -13.22
CA PHE A 371 6.57 -19.62 -12.25
C PHE A 371 5.55 -20.58 -12.88
N PHE A 372 5.05 -21.49 -12.06
CA PHE A 372 4.06 -22.48 -12.44
C PHE A 372 3.09 -22.73 -11.30
N GLN A 373 1.81 -22.89 -11.62
CA GLN A 373 0.80 -23.35 -10.68
C GLN A 373 -0.09 -24.41 -11.34
N ILE A 374 -0.46 -25.42 -10.57
CA ILE A 374 -1.50 -26.40 -10.92
C ILE A 374 -2.62 -26.29 -9.91
N ARG A 375 -3.88 -26.33 -10.38
CA ARG A 375 -5.05 -26.18 -9.52
C ARG A 375 -6.23 -27.05 -9.96
N THR A 376 -7.06 -27.44 -8.99
CA THR A 376 -8.28 -28.23 -9.23
C THR A 376 -9.42 -27.34 -9.69
N THR A 377 -10.43 -27.91 -10.32
CA THR A 377 -11.68 -27.21 -10.68
C THR A 377 -12.88 -27.93 -10.09
N ASP A 378 -14.05 -27.29 -10.17
CA ASP A 378 -15.34 -27.84 -9.72
C ASP A 378 -15.69 -29.19 -10.42
N GLU A 379 -15.15 -29.44 -11.62
CA GLU A 379 -15.35 -30.71 -12.34
C GLU A 379 -14.68 -31.89 -11.60
N LEU A 380 -13.52 -31.67 -10.99
CA LEU A 380 -12.78 -32.70 -10.27
C LEU A 380 -13.22 -32.80 -8.81
N LEU A 381 -13.37 -31.65 -8.15
CA LEU A 381 -13.69 -31.54 -6.73
C LEU A 381 -14.72 -30.41 -6.51
N PRO A 382 -16.03 -30.72 -6.45
CA PRO A 382 -17.09 -29.72 -6.39
C PRO A 382 -17.03 -28.79 -5.17
N ASP A 383 -16.64 -29.32 -4.01
CA ASP A 383 -16.61 -28.59 -2.74
C ASP A 383 -15.19 -28.21 -2.31
N THR A 384 -14.17 -28.49 -3.15
CA THR A 384 -12.75 -28.34 -2.76
C THR A 384 -11.90 -27.76 -3.88
N HIS A 385 -11.33 -26.60 -3.62
CA HIS A 385 -10.37 -25.95 -4.52
C HIS A 385 -8.98 -26.06 -3.92
N LEU A 386 -8.03 -26.66 -4.64
CA LEU A 386 -6.63 -26.78 -4.23
C LEU A 386 -5.72 -26.21 -5.31
N ALA A 387 -4.64 -25.56 -4.91
CA ALA A 387 -3.59 -25.10 -5.80
C ALA A 387 -2.20 -25.34 -5.22
N LEU A 388 -1.26 -25.73 -6.08
CA LEU A 388 0.16 -25.90 -5.76
C LEU A 388 0.99 -25.07 -6.73
N GLY A 389 1.74 -24.11 -6.20
CA GLY A 389 2.58 -23.19 -6.98
C GLY A 389 4.07 -23.32 -6.67
N VAL A 390 4.89 -23.00 -7.67
CA VAL A 390 6.35 -22.85 -7.54
C VAL A 390 6.83 -21.68 -8.39
N ARG A 391 7.81 -20.93 -7.89
CA ARG A 391 8.51 -19.86 -8.60
C ARG A 391 10.00 -19.92 -8.27
N ASN A 392 10.85 -19.75 -9.28
CA ASN A 392 12.28 -19.61 -9.11
C ASN A 392 12.68 -18.20 -9.54
N ASN A 393 13.25 -17.40 -8.65
CA ASN A 393 13.70 -16.05 -8.91
C ASN A 393 15.22 -16.06 -9.04
N ARG A 394 15.72 -15.55 -10.16
CA ARG A 394 17.15 -15.45 -10.43
C ARG A 394 17.53 -13.98 -10.49
N ALA A 395 18.18 -13.49 -9.45
CA ALA A 395 18.63 -12.12 -9.36
C ALA A 395 20.08 -12.00 -9.85
N SER A 396 20.43 -10.89 -10.51
CA SER A 396 21.80 -10.64 -10.96
C SER A 396 22.76 -10.31 -9.81
N SER A 397 22.22 -9.71 -8.75
CA SER A 397 22.99 -9.05 -7.69
C SER A 397 22.76 -9.70 -6.31
N SER A 398 21.94 -10.75 -6.23
CA SER A 398 21.59 -11.48 -5.00
C SER A 398 21.49 -12.99 -5.30
N GLU A 399 21.46 -13.83 -4.26
CA GLU A 399 21.27 -15.28 -4.44
C GLU A 399 19.88 -15.64 -5.00
N ASP A 400 19.84 -16.71 -5.80
CA ASP A 400 18.61 -17.27 -6.36
C ASP A 400 17.64 -17.73 -5.26
N SER A 401 16.36 -17.35 -5.36
CA SER A 401 15.33 -17.70 -4.39
C SER A 401 14.22 -18.54 -5.01
N THR A 402 13.98 -19.74 -4.46
CA THR A 402 12.88 -20.63 -4.90
C THR A 402 11.78 -20.69 -3.86
N VAL A 403 10.57 -20.33 -4.27
CA VAL A 403 9.40 -20.32 -3.40
C VAL A 403 8.31 -21.26 -3.90
N TRP A 404 7.54 -21.81 -2.97
CA TRP A 404 6.42 -22.70 -3.25
C TRP A 404 5.24 -22.38 -2.34
N ASN A 405 4.02 -22.70 -2.76
CA ASN A 405 2.86 -22.65 -1.89
C ASN A 405 1.87 -23.80 -2.17
N LEU A 406 1.12 -24.16 -1.14
CA LEU A 406 -0.06 -25.01 -1.21
C LEU A 406 -1.20 -24.22 -0.61
N THR A 407 -2.25 -23.98 -1.40
CA THR A 407 -3.44 -23.27 -0.94
C THR A 407 -4.67 -24.13 -1.16
N GLY A 408 -5.68 -23.93 -0.33
CA GLY A 408 -6.93 -24.64 -0.49
C GLY A 408 -8.11 -24.00 0.19
N ARG A 409 -9.30 -24.26 -0.37
CA ARG A 409 -10.59 -23.90 0.19
C ARG A 409 -11.52 -25.11 0.14
N TYR A 410 -12.21 -25.36 1.25
CA TYR A 410 -13.16 -26.45 1.41
C TYR A 410 -14.49 -25.92 1.94
N GLU A 411 -15.56 -26.13 1.18
CA GLU A 411 -16.92 -25.78 1.60
C GLU A 411 -17.45 -26.88 2.53
N LEU A 412 -17.62 -26.56 3.83
CA LEU A 412 -18.12 -27.53 4.82
C LEU A 412 -19.62 -27.79 4.64
N ASN A 413 -20.35 -26.76 4.24
CA ASN A 413 -21.77 -26.71 3.91
C ASN A 413 -22.09 -25.34 3.28
N ASP A 414 -23.36 -25.10 2.96
CA ASP A 414 -23.84 -23.85 2.32
C ASP A 414 -23.53 -22.55 3.08
N TYR A 415 -23.10 -22.62 4.35
CA TYR A 415 -22.89 -21.47 5.22
C TYR A 415 -21.45 -21.30 5.71
N LEU A 416 -20.63 -22.36 5.68
CA LEU A 416 -19.31 -22.39 6.32
C LEU A 416 -18.25 -22.97 5.39
N TYR A 417 -17.07 -22.36 5.43
CA TYR A 417 -15.89 -22.83 4.72
C TYR A 417 -14.66 -22.88 5.61
N LEU A 418 -13.70 -23.71 5.21
CA LEU A 418 -12.33 -23.69 5.66
C LEU A 418 -11.44 -23.24 4.51
N GLN A 419 -10.43 -22.44 4.79
CA GLN A 419 -9.40 -22.13 3.80
C GLN A 419 -8.03 -22.02 4.44
N GLY A 420 -7.00 -22.14 3.62
CA GLY A 420 -5.64 -21.92 4.07
C GLY A 420 -4.62 -21.77 2.97
N ASN A 421 -3.50 -21.17 3.34
CA ASN A 421 -2.30 -21.00 2.55
C ASN A 421 -1.10 -21.40 3.42
N VAL A 422 -0.26 -22.28 2.91
CA VAL A 422 1.05 -22.60 3.48
C VAL A 422 2.10 -22.53 2.39
N GLY A 423 3.25 -21.94 2.67
CA GLY A 423 4.30 -21.84 1.67
C GLY A 423 5.50 -21.06 2.14
N THR A 424 6.39 -20.77 1.20
CA THR A 424 7.55 -19.91 1.41
C THR A 424 7.41 -18.59 0.67
N SER A 425 8.08 -17.57 1.17
CA SER A 425 8.25 -16.26 0.54
C SER A 425 9.65 -15.75 0.86
N PHE A 426 10.07 -14.68 0.21
CA PHE A 426 11.41 -14.12 0.40
C PHE A 426 11.39 -12.62 0.18
N ARG A 427 12.43 -11.96 0.70
CA ARG A 427 12.70 -10.55 0.48
C ARG A 427 14.17 -10.40 0.12
N LEU A 428 14.42 -9.82 -1.06
CA LEU A 428 15.76 -9.38 -1.45
C LEU A 428 16.21 -8.21 -0.56
N PRO A 429 17.52 -8.07 -0.27
CA PRO A 429 18.07 -6.85 0.30
C PRO A 429 17.71 -5.62 -0.55
N ASP A 430 17.50 -4.45 0.05
CA ASP A 430 17.34 -3.19 -0.69
C ASP A 430 18.70 -2.62 -1.10
N ALA A 431 18.68 -1.61 -1.99
CA ALA A 431 19.88 -0.90 -2.40
C ALA A 431 20.59 -0.21 -1.22
N GLU A 432 19.86 0.30 -0.23
CA GLU A 432 20.44 0.83 1.01
C GLU A 432 21.30 -0.24 1.70
N ALA A 433 20.74 -1.41 2.01
CA ALA A 433 21.47 -2.45 2.73
C ALA A 433 22.68 -2.99 1.96
N LEU A 434 22.65 -3.00 0.62
CA LEU A 434 23.72 -3.52 -0.22
C LEU A 434 24.81 -2.49 -0.54
N PHE A 435 24.43 -1.24 -0.81
CA PHE A 435 25.26 -0.31 -1.58
C PHE A 435 25.42 1.09 -0.97
N LEU A 436 24.81 1.37 0.19
CA LEU A 436 25.04 2.60 0.94
C LEU A 436 26.54 2.84 1.16
N ASN A 437 27.04 4.05 0.91
CA ASN A 437 28.45 4.33 1.11
C ASN A 437 28.70 5.76 1.60
N GLU A 438 28.44 5.99 2.89
CA GLU A 438 28.74 7.29 3.49
C GLU A 438 30.24 7.51 3.75
N TYR A 439 31.04 6.44 3.76
CA TYR A 439 32.46 6.49 4.11
C TYR A 439 33.34 7.06 2.99
N TYR A 440 33.10 6.69 1.72
CA TYR A 440 33.94 7.08 0.59
C TYR A 440 33.28 8.19 -0.25
N ASP A 441 33.79 9.42 -0.12
CA ASP A 441 33.37 10.60 -0.88
C ASP A 441 34.29 10.87 -2.10
N LEU A 442 33.71 11.21 -3.25
CA LEU A 442 34.42 11.65 -4.45
C LEU A 442 34.91 13.11 -4.36
N ASP A 443 34.29 13.93 -3.51
CA ASP A 443 34.72 15.30 -3.18
C ASP A 443 35.71 15.36 -2.00
N ASN A 444 36.04 14.21 -1.40
CA ASN A 444 37.12 13.96 -0.46
C ASN A 444 37.24 15.03 0.65
N ASP A 445 36.14 15.29 1.38
CA ASP A 445 36.18 16.09 2.61
C ASP A 445 36.65 15.29 3.85
N GLY A 446 36.53 13.96 3.82
CA GLY A 446 37.10 13.04 4.79
C GLY A 446 36.30 12.95 6.08
N VAL A 447 35.92 11.71 6.44
CA VAL A 447 35.08 11.34 7.60
C VAL A 447 33.73 12.09 7.60
N PRO A 448 32.59 11.39 7.43
CA PRO A 448 31.27 12.04 7.46
C PRO A 448 31.08 12.93 8.69
N ASP A 449 30.34 14.02 8.49
CA ASP A 449 30.05 15.05 9.48
C ASP A 449 29.64 14.43 10.83
N GLY A 450 30.54 14.51 11.82
CA GLY A 450 30.29 13.98 13.17
C GLY A 450 31.00 12.67 13.55
N GLY A 451 31.84 12.10 12.68
CA GLY A 451 32.70 10.96 13.04
C GLY A 451 32.00 9.59 13.07
N TRP A 452 30.84 9.48 12.41
CA TRP A 452 30.05 8.26 12.27
C TRP A 452 29.61 8.08 10.81
N PHE A 453 29.63 6.86 10.29
CA PHE A 453 29.19 6.53 8.92
C PHE A 453 28.31 5.28 8.89
N SER A 454 27.51 5.15 7.84
CA SER A 454 26.82 3.90 7.49
C SER A 454 27.34 3.35 6.15
N ILE A 455 27.55 2.03 6.08
CA ILE A 455 28.04 1.34 4.87
C ILE A 455 27.24 0.06 4.58
N GLY A 456 26.83 -0.11 3.33
CA GLY A 456 26.15 -1.29 2.81
C GLY A 456 27.05 -2.53 2.84
N ASN A 457 26.42 -3.69 2.77
CA ASN A 457 27.06 -4.99 2.71
C ASN A 457 26.59 -5.73 1.44
N PRO A 458 27.43 -5.83 0.39
CA PRO A 458 27.04 -6.50 -0.85
C PRO A 458 26.96 -8.04 -0.73
N ASP A 459 27.39 -8.61 0.40
CA ASP A 459 27.36 -10.06 0.65
C ASP A 459 26.07 -10.51 1.35
N LEU A 460 25.04 -9.67 1.43
CA LEU A 460 23.77 -10.02 2.07
C LEU A 460 23.00 -11.07 1.27
N GLU A 461 22.49 -12.07 1.99
CA GLU A 461 21.54 -13.06 1.49
C GLU A 461 20.10 -12.55 1.60
N PRO A 462 19.17 -13.03 0.75
CA PRO A 462 17.75 -12.78 0.91
C PRO A 462 17.21 -13.27 2.27
N GLU A 463 16.28 -12.51 2.85
CA GLU A 463 15.48 -13.01 3.96
C GLU A 463 14.48 -14.04 3.44
N GLU A 464 14.40 -15.19 4.09
CA GLU A 464 13.47 -16.25 3.73
C GLU A 464 12.35 -16.35 4.76
N SER A 465 11.13 -16.63 4.31
CA SER A 465 9.96 -16.73 5.17
C SER A 465 9.19 -18.01 4.93
N ARG A 466 8.75 -18.66 6.01
CA ARG A 466 7.74 -19.72 6.02
C ARG A 466 6.43 -19.14 6.54
N ASN A 467 5.37 -19.30 5.78
CA ASN A 467 4.08 -18.65 6.01
C ASN A 467 2.98 -19.69 6.17
N LEU A 468 2.06 -19.42 7.10
CA LEU A 468 0.84 -20.17 7.33
C LEU A 468 -0.31 -19.21 7.62
N ASN A 469 -1.39 -19.32 6.85
CA ASN A 469 -2.67 -18.69 7.12
C ASN A 469 -3.75 -19.79 7.10
N LEU A 470 -4.53 -19.91 8.16
CA LEU A 470 -5.66 -20.85 8.25
C LEU A 470 -6.90 -20.10 8.72
N ALA A 471 -8.01 -20.28 8.03
CA ALA A 471 -9.25 -19.59 8.38
C ALA A 471 -10.47 -20.49 8.37
N ILE A 472 -11.43 -20.15 9.24
CA ILE A 472 -12.82 -20.59 9.19
C ILE A 472 -13.68 -19.36 8.97
N GLY A 473 -14.55 -19.40 7.97
CA GLY A 473 -15.44 -18.30 7.66
C GLY A 473 -16.79 -18.79 7.18
N GLY A 474 -17.71 -17.85 6.97
CA GLY A 474 -19.04 -18.18 6.54
C GLY A 474 -20.01 -17.02 6.48
N SER A 475 -21.19 -17.32 5.95
CA SER A 475 -22.32 -16.41 5.86
C SER A 475 -23.53 -17.02 6.57
N LEU A 476 -24.06 -16.33 7.57
CA LEU A 476 -25.20 -16.71 8.38
C LEU A 476 -26.27 -15.62 8.32
N GLN A 477 -27.23 -15.77 7.41
CA GLN A 477 -28.32 -14.79 7.18
C GLN A 477 -27.78 -13.38 6.91
N ARG A 478 -27.79 -12.52 7.95
CA ARG A 478 -27.38 -11.11 7.89
C ARG A 478 -25.96 -10.87 8.39
N MET A 479 -25.17 -11.91 8.64
CA MET A 479 -23.81 -11.82 9.15
C MET A 479 -22.84 -12.61 8.30
N GLN A 480 -21.76 -11.98 7.86
CA GLN A 480 -20.57 -12.63 7.34
C GLN A 480 -19.45 -12.54 8.36
N PHE A 481 -18.64 -13.59 8.49
CA PHE A 481 -17.48 -13.56 9.37
C PHE A 481 -16.36 -14.44 8.86
N GLU A 482 -15.15 -14.13 9.30
CA GLU A 482 -13.97 -14.97 9.11
C GLU A 482 -13.04 -14.82 10.31
N LEU A 483 -12.60 -15.94 10.86
CA LEU A 483 -11.55 -16.02 11.87
C LEU A 483 -10.32 -16.67 11.24
N THR A 484 -9.23 -15.93 11.18
CA THR A 484 -7.94 -16.35 10.62
C THR A 484 -6.89 -16.46 11.71
N TYR A 485 -6.13 -17.55 11.71
CA TYR A 485 -4.85 -17.65 12.41
C TYR A 485 -3.72 -17.48 11.39
N PHE A 486 -2.75 -16.63 11.71
CA PHE A 486 -1.57 -16.42 10.87
C PHE A 486 -0.28 -16.68 11.66
N ALA A 487 0.72 -17.21 10.95
CA ALA A 487 2.03 -17.53 11.48
C ALA A 487 3.11 -17.37 10.41
N ARG A 488 4.18 -16.64 10.72
CA ARG A 488 5.34 -16.44 9.85
C ARG A 488 6.64 -16.60 10.63
N ASP A 489 7.58 -17.34 10.06
CA ASP A 489 8.95 -17.48 10.57
C ASP A 489 9.90 -16.98 9.50
N ILE A 490 10.74 -16.01 9.85
CA ILE A 490 11.70 -15.39 8.92
C ILE A 490 13.11 -15.69 9.39
N THR A 491 13.90 -16.28 8.50
CA THR A 491 15.31 -16.60 8.69
C THR A 491 16.18 -15.70 7.82
N ASN A 492 17.50 -15.72 8.04
CA ASN A 492 18.45 -14.82 7.40
C ASN A 492 18.14 -13.33 7.66
N TYR A 493 17.63 -13.01 8.86
CA TYR A 493 17.22 -11.66 9.23
C TYR A 493 18.35 -10.64 8.98
N ILE A 494 18.04 -9.59 8.21
CA ILE A 494 18.99 -8.52 7.91
C ILE A 494 18.89 -7.48 9.03
N GLU A 495 19.93 -7.43 9.88
CA GLU A 495 20.08 -6.39 10.89
C GLU A 495 20.74 -5.15 10.27
N SER A 496 20.13 -3.98 10.46
CA SER A 496 20.59 -2.70 9.90
C SER A 496 21.51 -1.90 10.81
N TYR A 497 21.90 -2.44 11.97
CA TYR A 497 22.78 -1.78 12.92
C TYR A 497 23.85 -2.75 13.40
N VAL A 498 24.83 -3.03 12.54
CA VAL A 498 26.00 -3.85 12.88
C VAL A 498 27.20 -2.92 13.06
N PRO A 499 27.71 -2.72 14.28
CA PRO A 499 28.84 -1.82 14.51
C PRO A 499 30.09 -2.25 13.73
N VAL A 500 30.71 -1.30 13.04
CA VAL A 500 31.96 -1.49 12.29
C VAL A 500 32.95 -0.37 12.60
N GLU A 501 34.23 -0.61 12.33
CA GLU A 501 35.28 0.41 12.44
C GLU A 501 36.14 0.38 11.17
N ILE A 502 36.20 1.49 10.43
CA ILE A 502 37.03 1.63 9.22
C ILE A 502 38.03 2.77 9.42
N ALA A 503 39.32 2.43 9.37
CA ALA A 503 40.43 3.36 9.58
C ALA A 503 40.34 4.20 10.87
N GLY A 504 39.79 3.64 11.94
CA GLY A 504 39.65 4.33 13.24
C GLY A 504 38.39 5.20 13.38
N VAL A 505 37.48 5.15 12.41
CA VAL A 505 36.16 5.79 12.47
C VAL A 505 35.14 4.71 12.81
N GLU A 506 34.30 4.95 13.83
CA GLU A 506 33.17 4.06 14.15
C GLU A 506 32.03 4.29 13.16
N GLY A 507 31.28 3.24 12.85
CA GLY A 507 30.12 3.30 11.98
C GLY A 507 29.23 2.08 12.14
N GLU A 508 28.31 1.93 11.21
CA GLU A 508 27.38 0.80 11.14
C GLU A 508 27.32 0.19 9.75
N SER A 509 26.96 -1.08 9.70
CA SER A 509 26.72 -1.82 8.47
C SER A 509 25.54 -2.78 8.65
N PHE A 510 25.30 -3.60 7.63
CA PHE A 510 24.21 -4.55 7.55
C PHE A 510 24.77 -5.98 7.60
N ALA A 511 24.07 -6.91 8.24
CA ALA A 511 24.42 -8.32 8.15
C ALA A 511 23.20 -9.23 8.29
N ASN A 512 23.21 -10.37 7.61
CA ASN A 512 22.34 -11.48 7.97
C ASN A 512 22.78 -12.02 9.34
N THR A 513 21.82 -12.21 10.23
CA THR A 513 22.06 -12.73 11.58
C THR A 513 21.44 -14.12 11.74
N SER A 514 21.83 -14.82 12.81
CA SER A 514 21.16 -16.06 13.21
C SER A 514 19.80 -15.84 13.88
N ASP A 515 19.39 -14.57 14.06
CA ASP A 515 18.12 -14.27 14.67
C ASP A 515 16.97 -14.60 13.71
N GLU A 516 15.88 -15.11 14.28
CA GLU A 516 14.66 -15.40 13.54
C GLU A 516 13.58 -14.40 13.94
N VAL A 517 12.83 -13.87 12.96
CA VAL A 517 11.62 -13.10 13.26
C VAL A 517 10.42 -14.05 13.26
N GLU A 518 9.81 -14.20 14.42
CA GLU A 518 8.60 -15.00 14.60
C GLU A 518 7.39 -14.07 14.75
N MET A 519 6.40 -14.25 13.88
CA MET A 519 5.13 -13.51 13.92
C MET A 519 3.97 -14.49 14.03
N ARG A 520 3.05 -14.25 14.96
CA ARG A 520 1.88 -15.08 15.22
C ARG A 520 0.70 -14.21 15.60
N GLY A 521 -0.51 -14.62 15.22
CA GLY A 521 -1.69 -13.87 15.64
C GLY A 521 -3.01 -14.40 15.12
N PHE A 522 -4.07 -13.68 15.49
CA PHE A 522 -5.43 -13.95 15.06
C PHE A 522 -6.04 -12.70 14.46
N GLU A 523 -6.87 -12.88 13.45
CA GLU A 523 -7.67 -11.83 12.83
C GLU A 523 -9.13 -12.28 12.78
N LEU A 524 -10.04 -11.47 13.31
CA LEU A 524 -11.48 -11.64 13.19
C LEU A 524 -12.03 -10.51 12.33
N ILE A 525 -12.76 -10.86 11.28
CA ILE A 525 -13.52 -9.93 10.44
C ILE A 525 -14.98 -10.32 10.52
N ALA A 526 -15.87 -9.34 10.72
CA ALA A 526 -17.31 -9.55 10.74
C ALA A 526 -18.06 -8.37 10.11
N SER A 527 -19.03 -8.68 9.25
CA SER A 527 -19.94 -7.72 8.63
C SER A 527 -21.37 -8.13 8.93
N VAL A 528 -22.16 -7.21 9.46
CA VAL A 528 -23.53 -7.49 9.93
C VAL A 528 -24.50 -6.45 9.38
N ALA A 529 -25.53 -6.89 8.66
CA ALA A 529 -26.66 -6.06 8.26
C ALA A 529 -27.66 -5.94 9.41
N LEU A 530 -27.81 -4.74 9.97
CA LEU A 530 -28.65 -4.42 11.12
C LEU A 530 -30.00 -3.83 10.66
N GLY A 531 -30.89 -4.70 10.16
CA GLY A 531 -32.05 -4.23 9.41
C GLY A 531 -31.66 -3.87 7.97
N ASP A 532 -32.46 -3.04 7.31
CA ASP A 532 -32.30 -2.80 5.87
C ASP A 532 -31.52 -1.50 5.57
N ASP A 533 -31.34 -0.66 6.60
CA ASP A 533 -30.69 0.65 6.46
C ASP A 533 -29.33 0.73 7.15
N TRP A 534 -28.96 -0.24 7.99
CA TRP A 534 -27.72 -0.16 8.77
C TRP A 534 -26.80 -1.34 8.47
N SER A 535 -25.51 -1.07 8.35
CA SER A 535 -24.48 -2.11 8.32
C SER A 535 -23.37 -1.80 9.31
N PHE A 536 -22.90 -2.85 9.99
CA PHE A 536 -21.82 -2.78 10.95
C PHE A 536 -20.68 -3.69 10.47
N HIS A 537 -19.49 -3.12 10.35
CA HIS A 537 -18.27 -3.84 10.01
C HIS A 537 -17.31 -3.75 11.19
N PHE A 538 -16.69 -4.87 11.50
CA PHE A 538 -15.73 -5.01 12.58
C PHE A 538 -14.55 -5.82 12.09
N SER A 539 -13.35 -5.34 12.39
CA SER A 539 -12.16 -6.15 12.32
C SER A 539 -11.32 -6.01 13.57
N HIS A 540 -10.69 -7.10 14.00
CA HIS A 540 -9.76 -7.11 15.10
C HIS A 540 -8.58 -8.02 14.78
N THR A 541 -7.37 -7.51 15.02
CA THR A 541 -6.13 -8.25 14.83
C THR A 541 -5.31 -8.20 16.12
N ASP A 542 -4.97 -9.37 16.67
CA ASP A 542 -4.01 -9.53 17.75
C ASP A 542 -2.71 -10.08 17.16
N THR A 543 -1.58 -9.46 17.50
CA THR A 543 -0.27 -9.80 16.93
C THR A 543 0.81 -9.92 18.00
N ASP A 544 1.54 -11.04 17.95
CA ASP A 544 2.81 -11.23 18.64
C ASP A 544 3.93 -11.38 17.59
N ALA A 545 4.81 -10.38 17.49
CA ALA A 545 5.87 -10.30 16.50
C ALA A 545 7.20 -10.00 17.19
N ARG A 546 8.09 -10.99 17.28
CA ARG A 546 9.30 -10.93 18.12
C ARG A 546 10.51 -11.52 17.42
N LEU A 547 11.69 -11.04 17.82
CA LEU A 547 12.95 -11.74 17.56
C LEU A 547 13.07 -12.97 18.45
N ASN A 548 13.47 -14.10 17.87
CA ASN A 548 13.75 -15.38 18.51
C ASN A 548 12.62 -15.87 19.45
N GLY A 549 11.36 -15.54 19.11
CA GLY A 549 10.14 -15.87 19.86
C GLY A 549 10.05 -15.32 21.29
N SER A 550 11.08 -14.64 21.79
CA SER A 550 11.25 -14.31 23.21
C SER A 550 11.82 -12.91 23.45
N GLY A 551 12.27 -12.22 22.39
CA GLY A 551 12.68 -10.82 22.43
C GLY A 551 11.51 -9.85 22.64
N PRO A 552 11.77 -8.53 22.63
CA PRO A 552 10.71 -7.53 22.65
C PRO A 552 9.86 -7.61 21.37
N GLN A 553 8.60 -7.15 21.46
CA GLN A 553 7.75 -6.91 20.29
C GLN A 553 8.50 -5.99 19.32
N LEU A 554 8.46 -6.31 18.04
CA LEU A 554 9.07 -5.52 16.98
C LEU A 554 8.49 -4.11 16.92
N THR A 555 9.32 -3.16 16.47
CA THR A 555 8.92 -1.77 16.35
C THR A 555 7.95 -1.55 15.20
N GLY A 556 7.04 -0.59 15.33
CA GLY A 556 6.11 -0.21 14.26
C GLY A 556 4.89 -1.14 14.11
N ILE A 557 4.87 -2.30 14.79
CA ILE A 557 3.79 -3.28 14.73
C ILE A 557 2.89 -3.18 15.98
N PRO A 558 1.57 -2.92 15.84
CA PRO A 558 0.66 -2.90 16.97
C PRO A 558 0.45 -4.29 17.57
N GLU A 559 0.44 -4.37 18.90
CA GLU A 559 0.08 -5.61 19.63
C GLU A 559 -1.38 -6.01 19.32
N ARG A 560 -2.24 -5.01 19.10
CA ARG A 560 -3.66 -5.17 18.77
C ARG A 560 -4.16 -3.97 17.96
N GLU A 561 -5.03 -4.21 17.00
CA GLU A 561 -5.75 -3.15 16.27
C GLU A 561 -7.21 -3.57 16.06
N SER A 562 -8.12 -2.61 16.19
CA SER A 562 -9.55 -2.85 15.93
C SER A 562 -10.12 -1.73 15.08
N LYS A 563 -10.84 -2.10 14.02
CA LYS A 563 -11.55 -1.16 13.17
C LYS A 563 -13.05 -1.42 13.27
N LEU A 564 -13.80 -0.35 13.46
CA LEU A 564 -15.25 -0.38 13.57
C LEU A 564 -15.81 0.56 12.52
N ARG A 565 -16.82 0.12 11.78
CA ARG A 565 -17.57 0.98 10.87
C ARG A 565 -19.06 0.75 11.05
N LEU A 566 -19.79 1.81 11.32
CA LEU A 566 -21.25 1.80 11.34
C LEU A 566 -21.75 2.71 10.23
N ASP A 567 -22.47 2.13 9.28
CA ASP A 567 -23.09 2.87 8.20
C ASP A 567 -24.61 2.92 8.37
N TYR A 568 -25.19 4.07 8.05
CA TYR A 568 -26.62 4.28 7.89
C TYR A 568 -26.92 4.76 6.48
N ARG A 569 -27.61 3.91 5.71
CA ARG A 569 -28.01 4.13 4.32
C ARG A 569 -29.49 3.78 4.16
N PRO A 570 -30.40 4.74 4.38
CA PRO A 570 -31.82 4.47 4.29
C PRO A 570 -32.25 4.16 2.87
N SER A 571 -32.95 3.04 2.70
CA SER A 571 -33.44 2.58 1.39
C SER A 571 -34.25 3.65 0.66
N GLY A 572 -33.91 3.90 -0.61
CA GLY A 572 -34.60 4.89 -1.46
C GLY A 572 -34.33 6.35 -1.10
N ARG A 573 -33.35 6.63 -0.23
CA ARG A 573 -32.90 7.99 0.08
C ARG A 573 -31.56 8.27 -0.59
N SER A 574 -31.34 9.54 -0.91
CA SER A 574 -30.13 10.00 -1.58
C SER A 574 -29.04 10.45 -0.59
N PHE A 575 -29.06 9.98 0.66
CA PHE A 575 -28.07 10.35 1.66
C PHE A 575 -27.60 9.15 2.46
N GLY A 576 -26.41 9.25 3.03
CA GLY A 576 -25.87 8.26 3.95
C GLY A 576 -24.96 8.90 4.99
N VAL A 577 -24.75 8.20 6.10
CA VAL A 577 -23.87 8.60 7.19
C VAL A 577 -23.02 7.41 7.60
N SER A 578 -21.74 7.64 7.84
CA SER A 578 -20.80 6.60 8.25
C SER A 578 -19.96 7.09 9.43
N LEU A 579 -19.87 6.26 10.47
CA LEU A 579 -18.92 6.42 11.57
C LEU A 579 -17.85 5.34 11.43
N SER A 580 -16.60 5.75 11.27
CA SER A 580 -15.43 4.85 11.21
C SER A 580 -14.52 5.12 12.39
N SER A 581 -14.06 4.08 13.08
CA SER A 581 -13.15 4.20 14.22
C SER A 581 -11.98 3.24 14.07
N ASN A 582 -10.75 3.73 14.28
CA ASN A 582 -9.56 2.92 14.41
C ASN A 582 -9.04 2.98 15.85
N LEU A 583 -8.92 1.82 16.49
CA LEU A 583 -8.44 1.65 17.86
C LEU A 583 -7.14 0.88 17.81
N VAL A 584 -6.05 1.55 18.15
CA VAL A 584 -4.70 1.02 18.02
C VAL A 584 -4.12 0.82 19.42
N GLY A 585 -3.71 -0.40 19.71
CA GLY A 585 -3.01 -0.70 20.95
C GLY A 585 -1.55 -0.25 20.91
N ARG A 586 -0.86 -0.43 22.03
CA ARG A 586 0.56 -0.13 22.19
C ARG A 586 1.40 -0.60 21.00
N ILE A 587 2.32 0.28 20.58
CA ILE A 587 3.35 -0.02 19.60
C ILE A 587 4.72 0.27 20.20
N ASN A 588 5.65 -0.68 20.09
CA ASN A 588 7.05 -0.41 20.39
C ASN A 588 7.63 0.54 19.34
N ALA A 589 8.46 1.47 19.79
CA ALA A 589 9.07 2.49 18.96
C ALA A 589 10.59 2.55 19.21
N ARG A 590 11.25 3.50 18.54
CA ARG A 590 12.71 3.64 18.51
C ARG A 590 13.33 3.63 19.91
N ARG A 591 14.47 2.96 20.07
CA ARG A 591 15.27 2.90 21.33
C ARG A 591 14.46 2.41 22.56
N GLY A 592 13.51 1.50 22.35
CA GLY A 592 12.69 0.94 23.43
C GLY A 592 11.62 1.88 23.99
N SER A 593 11.42 3.04 23.35
CA SER A 593 10.24 3.89 23.60
C SER A 593 8.95 3.19 23.15
N LYS A 594 7.80 3.70 23.59
CA LYS A 594 6.49 3.10 23.32
C LYS A 594 5.49 4.18 22.96
N ARG A 595 4.72 3.95 21.90
CA ARG A 595 3.51 4.71 21.59
C ARG A 595 2.36 4.12 22.40
N GLY A 596 1.59 5.00 23.05
CA GLY A 596 0.42 4.62 23.84
C GLY A 596 -0.72 4.08 22.97
N ASP A 597 -1.74 3.52 23.63
CA ASP A 597 -3.00 3.16 22.97
C ASP A 597 -3.72 4.45 22.54
N TYR A 598 -4.33 4.45 21.35
CA TYR A 598 -5.15 5.57 20.88
C TYR A 598 -6.40 5.09 20.15
N ALA A 599 -7.40 5.97 20.07
CA ALA A 599 -8.61 5.74 19.30
C ALA A 599 -8.95 7.01 18.50
N VAL A 600 -9.02 6.87 17.18
CA VAL A 600 -9.44 7.94 16.27
C VAL A 600 -10.75 7.55 15.61
N SER A 601 -11.64 8.52 15.42
CA SER A 601 -12.94 8.29 14.79
C SER A 601 -13.29 9.38 13.80
N ASP A 602 -13.84 8.99 12.66
CA ASP A 602 -14.26 9.86 11.58
C ASP A 602 -15.76 9.76 11.40
N LEU A 603 -16.43 10.90 11.25
CA LEU A 603 -17.83 10.97 10.89
C LEU A 603 -17.96 11.54 9.48
N SER A 604 -18.56 10.79 8.57
CA SER A 604 -18.82 11.22 7.21
C SER A 604 -20.31 11.18 6.89
N ALA A 605 -20.75 12.10 6.04
CA ALA A 605 -22.11 12.15 5.52
C ALA A 605 -22.07 12.60 4.06
N PHE A 606 -22.92 12.04 3.22
CA PHE A 606 -23.08 12.47 1.84
C PHE A 606 -24.55 12.70 1.50
N PHE A 607 -24.79 13.59 0.54
CA PHE A 607 -26.11 13.89 -0.02
C PHE A 607 -26.00 14.00 -1.53
N ASN A 608 -26.71 13.13 -2.24
CA ASN A 608 -26.89 13.21 -3.68
C ASN A 608 -28.17 14.00 -4.02
N LEU A 609 -28.06 14.87 -5.02
CA LEU A 609 -29.11 15.76 -5.50
C LEU A 609 -29.26 15.63 -7.02
N GLY A 610 -30.40 16.10 -7.54
CA GLY A 610 -30.77 16.01 -8.95
C GLY A 610 -31.49 14.71 -9.30
N ASP A 611 -32.19 14.71 -10.44
CA ASP A 611 -33.05 13.61 -10.86
C ASP A 611 -32.29 12.30 -11.06
N ASN A 612 -31.00 12.38 -11.42
CA ASN A 612 -30.10 11.24 -11.60
C ASN A 612 -29.07 11.09 -10.48
N GLN A 613 -29.24 11.75 -9.32
CA GLN A 613 -28.26 11.75 -8.22
C GLN A 613 -26.85 12.25 -8.60
N GLN A 614 -26.77 13.01 -9.68
CA GLN A 614 -25.56 13.49 -10.33
C GLN A 614 -24.75 14.53 -9.52
N HIS A 615 -25.34 15.13 -8.48
CA HIS A 615 -24.69 16.14 -7.64
C HIS A 615 -24.46 15.57 -6.24
N ARG A 616 -23.24 15.24 -5.86
CA ARG A 616 -22.90 14.77 -4.52
C ARG A 616 -22.27 15.89 -3.70
N ILE A 617 -22.77 16.11 -2.49
CA ILE A 617 -22.11 16.91 -1.46
C ILE A 617 -21.67 15.95 -0.36
N SER A 618 -20.39 15.97 0.01
CA SER A 618 -19.84 15.16 1.09
C SER A 618 -19.29 16.06 2.19
N LEU A 619 -19.54 15.66 3.43
CA LEU A 619 -19.03 16.28 4.65
C LEU A 619 -18.29 15.20 5.42
N ARG A 620 -17.06 15.46 5.85
CA ARG A 620 -16.32 14.56 6.73
C ARG A 620 -15.68 15.35 7.85
N LEU A 621 -15.88 14.91 9.07
CA LEU A 621 -15.17 15.37 10.25
C LEU A 621 -14.19 14.26 10.65
N GLU A 622 -12.93 14.46 10.26
CA GLU A 622 -11.80 13.61 10.61
C GLU A 622 -11.39 13.86 12.05
N ASN A 623 -11.00 12.81 12.78
CA ASN A 623 -10.61 12.88 14.18
C ASN A 623 -11.65 13.64 15.02
N LEU A 624 -12.89 13.12 15.02
CA LEU A 624 -14.09 13.66 15.67
C LEU A 624 -13.85 14.09 17.13
N THR A 625 -13.03 13.34 17.87
CA THR A 625 -12.74 13.57 19.28
C THR A 625 -11.58 14.53 19.52
N ASP A 626 -10.88 14.96 18.47
CA ASP A 626 -9.68 15.81 18.54
C ASP A 626 -8.59 15.14 19.40
N GLU A 627 -8.42 13.83 19.19
CA GLU A 627 -7.40 13.04 19.89
C GLU A 627 -6.01 13.45 19.39
N GLU A 628 -5.11 13.75 20.32
CA GLU A 628 -3.70 13.97 20.00
C GLU A 628 -2.94 12.64 20.16
N TYR A 629 -2.50 12.07 19.05
CA TYR A 629 -1.87 10.75 19.03
C TYR A 629 -0.59 10.74 18.19
N ALA A 630 0.41 9.98 18.64
CA ALA A 630 1.69 9.85 17.96
C ALA A 630 1.64 8.79 16.86
N THR A 631 2.00 9.17 15.64
CA THR A 631 2.15 8.28 14.48
C THR A 631 3.59 7.88 14.23
N ARG A 632 4.58 8.50 14.88
CA ARG A 632 5.99 8.09 14.90
C ARG A 632 6.73 8.77 16.06
N ILE A 633 7.83 8.17 16.51
CA ILE A 633 8.78 8.82 17.43
C ILE A 633 10.12 8.95 16.71
N ASP A 634 10.65 10.17 16.65
CA ASP A 634 11.91 10.47 15.98
C ASP A 634 12.85 11.26 16.89
N ARG A 635 14.03 11.62 16.38
CA ARG A 635 15.11 12.27 17.12
C ARG A 635 15.46 13.62 16.50
N GLY A 636 15.45 14.65 17.33
CA GLY A 636 15.86 16.00 16.97
C GLY A 636 17.12 16.46 17.71
N THR A 637 17.51 17.71 17.46
CA THR A 637 18.65 18.38 18.11
C THR A 637 18.18 19.63 18.83
N LEU A 638 18.57 19.79 20.10
CA LEU A 638 18.26 20.98 20.90
C LEU A 638 19.10 22.17 20.42
N ASP A 639 18.46 23.31 20.16
CA ASP A 639 19.15 24.51 19.68
C ASP A 639 20.23 25.01 20.64
N SER A 640 19.93 25.01 21.95
CA SER A 640 20.79 25.59 22.97
C SER A 640 22.05 24.79 23.30
N THR A 641 22.06 23.49 23.01
CA THR A 641 23.12 22.57 23.47
C THR A 641 23.68 21.66 22.38
N GLY A 642 23.00 21.51 21.25
CA GLY A 642 23.32 20.51 20.23
C GLY A 642 23.04 19.06 20.67
N ALA A 643 22.46 18.85 21.87
CA ALA A 643 22.15 17.51 22.34
C ALA A 643 20.92 16.93 21.65
N SER A 644 20.90 15.61 21.45
CA SER A 644 19.72 14.95 20.88
C SER A 644 18.56 14.86 21.88
N TYR A 645 17.33 15.00 21.37
CA TYR A 645 16.09 14.73 22.10
C TYR A 645 15.13 13.89 21.26
N LEU A 646 14.13 13.27 21.89
CA LEU A 646 13.06 12.56 21.18
C LEU A 646 11.85 13.47 21.05
N PHE A 647 11.15 13.39 19.93
CA PHE A 647 9.87 14.07 19.69
C PHE A 647 8.87 13.12 19.03
N GLU A 648 7.59 13.47 19.11
CA GLU A 648 6.51 12.71 18.51
C GLU A 648 6.03 13.41 17.23
N ASN A 649 5.94 12.66 16.12
CA ASN A 649 5.14 13.06 14.98
C ASN A 649 3.68 12.76 15.31
N LEU A 650 2.81 13.74 15.12
CA LEU A 650 1.39 13.64 15.44
C LEU A 650 0.58 13.30 14.19
N GLY A 651 -0.48 12.52 14.40
CA GLY A 651 -1.50 12.30 13.38
C GLY A 651 -2.33 13.54 13.09
N MET A 652 -3.32 13.40 12.22
CA MET A 652 -4.19 14.50 11.81
C MET A 652 -4.99 15.02 13.00
N SER A 653 -4.96 16.34 13.20
CA SER A 653 -5.88 17.01 14.13
C SER A 653 -7.32 17.00 13.58
N ARG A 654 -8.30 17.36 14.41
CA ARG A 654 -9.69 17.42 13.96
C ARG A 654 -9.84 18.32 12.74
N THR A 655 -10.18 17.72 11.60
CA THR A 655 -10.22 18.40 10.31
C THR A 655 -11.61 18.25 9.67
N LEU A 656 -12.24 19.37 9.32
CA LEU A 656 -13.50 19.37 8.58
C LEU A 656 -13.21 19.44 7.09
N HIS A 657 -13.72 18.47 6.34
CA HIS A 657 -13.67 18.40 4.89
C HIS A 657 -15.07 18.62 4.31
N VAL A 658 -15.15 19.44 3.25
CA VAL A 658 -16.37 19.66 2.47
C VAL A 658 -16.02 19.47 1.01
N SER A 659 -16.72 18.58 0.32
CA SER A 659 -16.51 18.36 -1.11
C SER A 659 -17.82 18.28 -1.89
N TYR A 660 -17.71 18.61 -3.17
CA TYR A 660 -18.77 18.55 -4.15
C TYR A 660 -18.28 17.80 -5.38
N THR A 661 -19.07 16.85 -5.87
CA THR A 661 -18.79 16.11 -7.10
C THR A 661 -20.00 16.17 -8.03
N TYR A 662 -19.76 16.45 -9.29
CA TYR A 662 -20.74 16.34 -10.36
C TYR A 662 -20.39 15.16 -11.27
N GLN A 663 -21.29 14.19 -11.39
CA GLN A 663 -21.18 13.03 -12.28
C GLN A 663 -22.07 13.25 -13.52
N PHE A 664 -21.62 12.86 -14.71
CA PHE A 664 -22.35 13.10 -15.96
C PHE A 664 -22.18 11.98 -16.99
#